data_AF-A0A101GWN6-F1
#
_entry.id   AF-A0A101GWN6-F1
#
_cell.length_a   1.000
_cell.length_b   1.000
_cell.length_c   1.000
_cell.angle_alpha   90.00
_cell.angle_beta   90.00
_cell.angle_gamma   90.00
#
_symmetry.space_group_name_H-M   'P 1'
#
loop_
_entity.id
_entity.type
_entity.pdbx_description
1 polymer ?
#
loop_
_entity_poly.entity_id
_entity_poly.type
_entity_poly.pdbx_seq_one_letter_code
_entity_poly.pdbx_strand_id
1 'polypeptide(L)'
;MSRINKHKPFKLVAYFAVLIIAIVLLADKAHSNIELGLIEFYGHYNGRNVYSQIFKEDASVKNTKVNPYVEPQMGWKIGGKSVPSPTKVASEGLTKVIKGDVTAAQKYASWLVDNSINKDGAMFFPFTFDYAPYWSYSLKAPWNSGLTQGLALGLFSLLYKYTGQDEYRHFADMVYRSYKIPLEKGGFTRFEKDGPFFEEYPTETPTRVLNGAAVTMLALHDYATIVNNKEAERMFESSVHRFDELLGEYDIKEPVSGIITSSYSLAPVRPEILGRFVGEGNIFVSKMKLIGIKKDSEKDIASGQIGVPSDDDVMREFYVWPDKKLMNWGDYGIIDDVPGRETNGKKGEYGHAPFKFSMPQAETFDTYAVEVTWMPLKNWNNKPVSVQLYDGVEWWQLGMIIPENEKGLQKQRFSLSSDFYETWNKLTNTSFKIDNKYIDDNQILVSIIGQISGSETCNYFAKRWKQSIDLVPARWLNRYPPAFLHSESLQPVLNILPKTDQSRHVEYPSVIKIRDQYFMYYCAYGDDERWRLFTATSSDGLNWTRQGRLKALPSYLNGNLAFPYVVADRKKGGYLMYFSASERTGKPYNKICWARSSDGLNWKYGGVAVNDSGLKPLVLFKPRGGYEMFFVKSENGKFELIYTTSPDGIHWDNETVILEFLSKQRGMYTVSGMYFEDRLMIFLESTTPCRRHDMLLYVGKDGKDLKPVKENPVIVGRDWENRWDNIRYGYNFVKDGDKYVTYYNGIPKKGDESGGQIGRAEIDVRLLKKYVSEAK
;
A
#
# COMPACT_ATOMS: atom_id res chain seq x y z
N MET A 1 28.22 -82.79 13.99
CA MET A 1 27.50 -82.01 15.02
C MET A 1 28.42 -80.91 15.55
N SER A 2 27.89 -79.69 15.69
CA SER A 2 28.46 -78.53 16.40
C SER A 2 29.80 -77.95 15.90
N ARG A 3 29.73 -77.02 14.93
CA ARG A 3 30.68 -75.89 14.83
C ARG A 3 29.91 -74.59 15.10
N ILE A 4 30.02 -74.08 16.32
CA ILE A 4 29.68 -72.71 16.66
C ILE A 4 30.88 -71.86 16.22
N ASN A 5 30.67 -70.98 15.24
CA ASN A 5 31.61 -69.89 14.98
C ASN A 5 30.96 -68.58 15.43
N LYS A 6 31.47 -68.09 16.55
CA LYS A 6 31.17 -66.81 17.18
C LYS A 6 31.61 -65.68 16.25
N HIS A 7 30.69 -64.82 15.84
CA HIS A 7 30.85 -63.35 15.64
C HIS A 7 29.73 -62.83 14.74
N LYS A 8 28.60 -62.48 15.35
CA LYS A 8 27.64 -61.46 14.86
C LYS A 8 26.55 -61.27 15.92
N PRO A 9 26.81 -60.45 16.96
CA PRO A 9 25.72 -59.55 17.39
C PRO A 9 26.17 -58.09 17.60
N PHE A 10 27.45 -57.75 17.37
CA PHE A 10 27.93 -56.38 17.63
C PHE A 10 27.63 -55.38 16.50
N LYS A 11 27.50 -55.82 15.24
CA LYS A 11 27.20 -54.90 14.13
C LYS A 11 25.73 -54.47 14.06
N LEU A 12 24.78 -55.31 14.49
CA LEU A 12 23.35 -54.98 14.43
C LEU A 12 22.94 -54.04 15.57
N VAL A 13 23.50 -54.25 16.78
CA VAL A 13 23.26 -53.35 17.93
C VAL A 13 23.94 -52.00 17.73
N ALA A 14 25.15 -51.97 17.13
CA ALA A 14 25.78 -50.71 16.74
C ALA A 14 25.01 -49.99 15.62
N TYR A 15 24.44 -50.70 14.65
CA TYR A 15 23.60 -50.08 13.61
C TYR A 15 22.29 -49.55 14.20
N PHE A 16 21.64 -50.27 15.12
CA PHE A 16 20.44 -49.78 15.81
C PHE A 16 20.75 -48.63 16.77
N ALA A 17 21.89 -48.63 17.46
CA ALA A 17 22.30 -47.51 18.29
C ALA A 17 22.66 -46.27 17.45
N VAL A 18 23.33 -46.44 16.31
CA VAL A 18 23.61 -45.34 15.36
C VAL A 18 22.33 -44.89 14.66
N LEU A 19 21.38 -45.77 14.38
CA LEU A 19 20.08 -45.39 13.82
C LEU A 19 19.18 -44.72 14.86
N ILE A 20 19.23 -45.12 16.13
CA ILE A 20 18.52 -44.44 17.22
C ILE A 20 19.20 -43.11 17.55
N ILE A 21 20.52 -43.03 17.54
CA ILE A 21 21.25 -41.75 17.69
C ILE A 21 21.01 -40.87 16.46
N ALA A 22 20.95 -41.43 15.24
CA ALA A 22 20.59 -40.67 14.05
C ALA A 22 19.12 -40.28 14.05
N ILE A 23 18.19 -41.09 14.59
CA ILE A 23 16.77 -40.76 14.72
C ILE A 23 16.57 -39.76 15.87
N VAL A 24 17.38 -39.78 16.94
CA VAL A 24 17.36 -38.79 18.02
C VAL A 24 18.05 -37.49 17.59
N LEU A 25 19.07 -37.55 16.73
CA LEU A 25 19.72 -36.38 16.08
C LEU A 25 18.98 -35.88 14.83
N LEU A 26 18.08 -36.67 14.25
CA LEU A 26 17.11 -36.26 13.21
C LEU A 26 15.74 -35.92 13.81
N ALA A 27 15.53 -36.22 15.11
CA ALA A 27 14.41 -35.75 15.93
C ALA A 27 14.80 -34.53 16.79
N ASP A 28 16.04 -34.03 16.67
CA ASP A 28 16.22 -32.59 16.66
C ASP A 28 15.39 -32.09 15.49
N LYS A 29 14.17 -31.63 15.79
CA LYS A 29 13.41 -30.74 14.90
C LYS A 29 14.44 -29.83 14.26
N ALA A 30 14.36 -29.59 12.95
CA ALA A 30 15.12 -28.53 12.31
C ALA A 30 14.72 -27.21 12.99
N HIS A 31 15.36 -26.93 14.12
CA HIS A 31 15.07 -25.80 14.97
C HIS A 31 15.60 -24.62 14.19
N SER A 32 14.69 -23.72 13.83
CA SER A 32 15.08 -22.44 13.26
C SER A 32 16.07 -21.76 14.21
N ASN A 33 17.00 -20.97 13.68
CA ASN A 33 17.95 -20.19 14.49
C ASN A 33 17.27 -19.01 15.24
N ILE A 34 15.93 -18.97 15.30
CA ILE A 34 15.18 -17.87 15.90
C ILE A 34 15.04 -18.11 17.40
N GLU A 35 15.89 -17.47 18.19
CA GLU A 35 15.84 -17.54 19.66
C GLU A 35 14.71 -16.66 20.23
N LEU A 36 14.47 -15.48 19.64
CA LEU A 36 13.48 -14.49 20.10
C LEU A 36 12.69 -13.95 18.91
N GLY A 37 11.40 -14.24 18.90
CA GLY A 37 10.49 -13.98 17.79
C GLY A 37 10.18 -12.49 17.58
N LEU A 38 10.06 -11.68 18.65
CA LEU A 38 9.87 -10.24 18.50
C LEU A 38 11.12 -9.56 17.95
N ILE A 39 12.32 -10.00 18.37
CA ILE A 39 13.58 -9.47 17.82
C ILE A 39 13.67 -9.79 16.33
N GLU A 40 13.36 -11.03 15.93
CA GLU A 40 13.34 -11.42 14.52
C GLU A 40 12.33 -10.59 13.71
N PHE A 41 11.11 -10.45 14.22
CA PHE A 41 10.06 -9.66 13.57
C PHE A 41 10.44 -8.18 13.40
N TYR A 42 11.04 -7.56 14.41
CA TYR A 42 11.48 -6.16 14.31
C TYR A 42 12.79 -6.00 13.51
N GLY A 43 13.66 -7.02 13.50
CA GLY A 43 14.90 -7.06 12.71
C GLY A 43 14.62 -6.95 11.21
N HIS A 44 13.53 -7.56 10.78
CA HIS A 44 12.92 -7.42 9.45
C HIS A 44 12.61 -5.97 9.03
N TYR A 45 12.47 -5.03 9.97
CA TYR A 45 12.26 -3.59 9.71
C TYR A 45 13.50 -2.74 10.05
N ASN A 46 14.69 -3.34 10.16
CA ASN A 46 15.90 -2.69 10.71
C ASN A 46 15.62 -2.01 12.07
N GLY A 47 14.79 -2.67 12.89
CA GLY A 47 14.32 -2.17 14.17
C GLY A 47 13.43 -0.93 14.08
N ARG A 48 12.89 -0.52 12.92
CA ARG A 48 11.92 0.58 12.87
C ARG A 48 10.63 0.19 13.59
N ASN A 49 9.97 1.18 14.19
CA ASN A 49 8.67 0.95 14.83
C ASN A 49 7.63 0.61 13.74
N VAL A 50 7.19 -0.65 13.73
CA VAL A 50 6.23 -1.21 12.77
C VAL A 50 4.86 -0.51 12.88
N TYR A 51 4.47 -0.15 14.11
CA TYR A 51 3.18 0.46 14.41
C TYR A 51 3.18 2.00 14.33
N SER A 52 4.33 2.65 14.10
CA SER A 52 4.43 4.12 14.02
C SER A 52 3.62 4.75 12.88
N GLN A 53 3.37 4.01 11.80
CA GLN A 53 2.59 4.49 10.65
C GLN A 53 1.09 4.62 10.94
N ILE A 54 0.59 3.90 11.94
CA ILE A 54 -0.81 3.93 12.39
C ILE A 54 -1.11 5.25 13.14
N PHE A 55 -0.09 5.82 13.77
CA PHE A 55 -0.19 6.99 14.64
C PHE A 55 0.32 8.29 13.99
N LYS A 56 0.43 8.33 12.64
CA LYS A 56 0.90 9.53 11.93
C LYS A 56 -0.01 10.72 12.20
N GLU A 57 0.51 11.70 12.93
CA GLU A 57 0.05 13.07 12.86
C GLU A 57 0.53 13.76 11.58
N ASP A 58 -0.20 14.82 11.23
CA ASP A 58 0.01 15.75 10.13
C ASP A 58 1.51 16.07 9.87
N ALA A 59 1.91 16.06 8.60
CA ALA A 59 3.30 16.19 8.14
C ALA A 59 3.92 17.59 8.36
N SER A 60 3.27 18.45 9.14
CA SER A 60 3.72 19.79 9.50
C SER A 60 4.74 19.82 10.66
N VAL A 61 4.89 18.74 11.43
CA VAL A 61 5.91 18.66 12.51
C VAL A 61 7.22 18.05 11.97
N LYS A 62 7.90 18.78 11.09
CA LYS A 62 9.29 18.46 10.70
C LYS A 62 10.24 19.01 11.77
N ASN A 63 11.12 18.13 12.25
CA ASN A 63 12.23 18.39 13.17
C ASN A 63 11.84 18.81 14.59
N THR A 64 11.69 17.82 15.47
CA THR A 64 12.10 18.00 16.87
C THR A 64 13.09 16.91 17.25
N LYS A 65 14.32 17.36 17.56
CA LYS A 65 15.23 16.60 18.43
C LYS A 65 14.43 16.15 19.65
N VAL A 66 14.63 14.91 20.11
CA VAL A 66 14.02 14.39 21.34
C VAL A 66 14.33 15.38 22.46
N ASN A 67 13.33 16.18 22.85
CA ASN A 67 13.42 17.11 23.95
C ASN A 67 13.03 16.33 25.22
N PRO A 68 13.94 16.11 26.17
CA PRO A 68 13.67 15.34 27.38
C PRO A 68 12.67 16.02 28.34
N TYR A 69 12.20 17.23 28.02
CA TYR A 69 11.23 18.02 28.81
C TYR A 69 9.88 18.22 28.12
N VAL A 70 9.63 17.59 26.97
CA VAL A 70 8.32 17.59 26.31
C VAL A 70 7.70 16.23 26.52
N GLU A 71 6.55 16.17 27.19
CA GLU A 71 5.77 14.93 27.29
C GLU A 71 5.59 14.35 25.88
N PRO A 72 5.93 13.06 25.66
CA PRO A 72 5.69 12.45 24.36
C PRO A 72 4.22 12.66 23.99
N GLN A 73 3.95 13.04 22.74
CA GLN A 73 2.57 13.10 22.25
C GLN A 73 2.03 11.68 22.13
N MET A 74 1.51 11.20 23.26
CA MET A 74 1.01 9.86 23.46
C MET A 74 -0.47 9.93 23.14
N GLY A 75 -0.91 9.35 22.02
CA GLY A 75 -2.34 9.19 21.83
C GLY A 75 -2.93 9.08 20.43
N TRP A 76 -4.24 8.78 20.43
CA TRP A 76 -5.17 8.91 19.31
C TRP A 76 -5.77 10.31 19.29
N LYS A 77 -6.25 10.78 18.13
CA LYS A 77 -7.14 11.95 18.08
C LYS A 77 -8.59 11.48 18.04
N ILE A 78 -9.33 11.75 19.13
CA ILE A 78 -10.78 11.53 19.18
C ILE A 78 -11.43 12.91 19.31
N GLY A 79 -12.29 13.27 18.34
CA GLY A 79 -12.91 14.60 18.29
C GLY A 79 -11.90 15.77 18.27
N GLY A 80 -10.71 15.55 17.69
CA GLY A 80 -9.64 16.56 17.62
C GLY A 80 -8.76 16.67 18.89
N LYS A 81 -9.03 15.91 19.95
CA LYS A 81 -8.23 15.88 21.19
C LYS A 81 -7.33 14.66 21.26
N SER A 82 -6.09 14.84 21.72
CA SER A 82 -5.15 13.74 21.94
C SER A 82 -5.54 12.94 23.19
N VAL A 83 -5.64 11.61 23.08
CA VAL A 83 -5.94 10.69 24.20
C VAL A 83 -4.86 9.60 24.29
N PRO A 84 -4.20 9.38 25.45
CA PRO A 84 -3.09 8.44 25.58
C PRO A 84 -3.37 7.03 25.04
N SER A 85 -2.42 6.45 24.31
CA SER A 85 -2.51 5.09 23.77
C SER A 85 -1.43 4.19 24.38
N PRO A 86 -1.78 3.24 25.26
CA PRO A 86 -0.79 2.35 25.85
C PRO A 86 -0.09 1.47 24.80
N THR A 87 -0.76 1.09 23.69
CA THR A 87 -0.12 0.40 22.56
C THR A 87 1.04 1.18 21.97
N LYS A 88 0.86 2.49 21.74
CA LYS A 88 1.91 3.34 21.18
C LYS A 88 3.12 3.39 22.13
N VAL A 89 2.86 3.55 23.44
CA VAL A 89 3.92 3.60 24.47
C VAL A 89 4.70 2.28 24.51
N ALA A 90 3.99 1.16 24.57
CA ALA A 90 4.60 -0.17 24.60
C ALA A 90 5.41 -0.47 23.33
N SER A 91 4.85 -0.15 22.15
CA SER A 91 5.51 -0.32 20.86
C SER A 91 6.78 0.54 20.72
N GLU A 92 6.73 1.81 21.11
CA GLU A 92 7.90 2.69 21.09
C GLU A 92 8.97 2.23 22.08
N GLY A 93 8.60 1.90 23.32
CA GLY A 93 9.52 1.34 24.30
C GLY A 93 10.19 0.06 23.81
N LEU A 94 9.41 -0.88 23.28
CA LEU A 94 9.92 -2.14 22.71
C LEU A 94 10.91 -1.87 21.57
N THR A 95 10.58 -0.93 20.69
CA THR A 95 11.46 -0.52 19.59
C THR A 95 12.79 0.04 20.12
N LYS A 96 12.75 0.85 21.19
CA LYS A 96 13.95 1.44 21.79
C LYS A 96 14.88 0.39 22.37
N VAL A 97 14.33 -0.56 23.14
CA VAL A 97 15.15 -1.62 23.75
C VAL A 97 15.75 -2.54 22.69
N ILE A 98 15.02 -2.88 21.62
CA ILE A 98 15.55 -3.68 20.49
C ILE A 98 16.71 -2.96 19.78
N LYS A 99 16.70 -1.63 19.74
CA LYS A 99 17.81 -0.83 19.18
C LYS A 99 18.99 -0.62 20.15
N GLY A 100 18.91 -1.17 21.36
CA GLY A 100 19.92 -0.95 22.41
C GLY A 100 19.81 0.38 23.13
N ASP A 101 18.75 1.18 22.90
CA ASP A 101 18.49 2.43 23.63
C ASP A 101 17.70 2.11 24.92
N VAL A 102 18.37 1.43 25.85
CA VAL A 102 17.80 0.95 27.11
C VAL A 102 17.25 2.11 27.95
N THR A 103 18.01 3.21 28.08
CA THR A 103 17.60 4.38 28.86
C THR A 103 16.32 5.01 28.34
N ALA A 104 16.14 5.12 27.02
CA ALA A 104 14.86 5.59 26.48
C ALA A 104 13.74 4.59 26.75
N ALA A 105 13.98 3.30 26.53
CA ALA A 105 13.00 2.24 26.76
C ALA A 105 12.48 2.22 28.21
N GLN A 106 13.35 2.45 29.20
CA GLN A 106 12.98 2.56 30.62
C GLN A 106 11.97 3.68 30.87
N LYS A 107 12.06 4.82 30.16
CA LYS A 107 11.06 5.91 30.31
C LYS A 107 9.67 5.50 29.85
N TYR A 108 9.58 4.75 28.75
CA TYR A 108 8.31 4.20 28.26
C TYR A 108 7.76 3.13 29.23
N ALA A 109 8.65 2.30 29.79
CA ALA A 109 8.29 1.33 30.81
C ALA A 109 7.75 2.00 32.08
N SER A 110 8.39 3.07 32.58
CA SER A 110 7.88 3.85 33.72
C SER A 110 6.49 4.40 33.48
N TRP A 111 6.24 4.99 32.30
CA TRP A 111 4.90 5.48 31.96
C TRP A 111 3.85 4.36 31.98
N LEU A 112 4.18 3.19 31.43
CA LEU A 112 3.26 2.04 31.44
C LEU A 112 2.95 1.60 32.88
N VAL A 113 3.95 1.53 33.75
CA VAL A 113 3.76 1.18 35.17
C VAL A 113 2.87 2.20 35.87
N ASP A 114 3.15 3.50 35.69
CA ASP A 114 2.39 4.60 36.31
C ASP A 114 0.93 4.67 35.85
N ASN A 115 0.63 4.16 34.66
CA ASN A 115 -0.71 4.14 34.06
C ASN A 115 -1.33 2.73 34.03
N SER A 116 -0.76 1.79 34.78
CA SER A 116 -1.27 0.41 34.84
C SER A 116 -2.38 0.25 35.88
N ILE A 117 -3.21 -0.77 35.67
CA ILE A 117 -4.14 -1.28 36.69
C ILE A 117 -3.69 -2.68 37.10
N ASN A 118 -3.68 -2.95 38.39
CA ASN A 118 -3.43 -4.28 38.94
C ASN A 118 -4.74 -4.92 39.38
N LYS A 119 -5.04 -6.11 38.86
CA LYS A 119 -6.19 -6.93 39.24
C LYS A 119 -5.70 -8.34 39.56
N ASP A 120 -5.87 -8.78 40.80
CA ASP A 120 -5.47 -10.11 41.28
C ASP A 120 -3.99 -10.46 40.98
N GLY A 121 -3.11 -9.45 41.06
CA GLY A 121 -1.68 -9.59 40.78
C GLY A 121 -1.32 -9.61 39.29
N ALA A 122 -2.30 -9.40 38.38
CA ALA A 122 -2.10 -9.22 36.96
C ALA A 122 -2.09 -7.72 36.60
N MET A 123 -1.09 -7.30 35.82
CA MET A 123 -0.94 -5.92 35.36
C MET A 123 -1.60 -5.72 34.00
N PHE A 124 -2.42 -4.69 33.88
CA PHE A 124 -3.16 -4.30 32.68
C PHE A 124 -2.84 -2.87 32.27
N PHE A 125 -2.82 -2.60 30.97
CA PHE A 125 -2.69 -1.25 30.39
C PHE A 125 -3.99 -0.88 29.65
N PRO A 126 -5.03 -0.44 30.38
CA PRO A 126 -6.35 -0.22 29.79
C PRO A 126 -6.39 1.03 28.92
N PHE A 127 -7.17 0.95 27.86
CA PHE A 127 -7.64 2.10 27.11
C PHE A 127 -8.76 2.80 27.88
N THR A 128 -8.63 4.11 28.09
CA THR A 128 -9.57 4.94 28.84
C THR A 128 -10.54 5.69 27.93
N PHE A 129 -10.68 5.26 26.68
CA PHE A 129 -11.58 5.85 25.68
C PHE A 129 -12.34 4.76 24.91
N ASP A 130 -13.53 5.11 24.43
CA ASP A 130 -14.34 4.21 23.61
C ASP A 130 -13.74 4.04 22.21
N TYR A 131 -13.77 2.83 21.67
CA TYR A 131 -13.24 2.52 20.35
C TYR A 131 -14.31 1.92 19.44
N ALA A 132 -14.54 2.54 18.29
CA ALA A 132 -15.59 2.19 17.34
C ALA A 132 -15.05 2.25 15.90
N PRO A 133 -14.38 1.18 15.42
CA PRO A 133 -13.84 1.10 14.07
C PRO A 133 -14.94 0.81 13.03
N TYR A 134 -14.53 0.66 11.76
CA TYR A 134 -15.37 0.15 10.68
C TYR A 134 -15.81 -1.33 10.87
N TRP A 135 -15.13 -2.07 11.75
CA TRP A 135 -15.49 -3.45 12.08
C TRP A 135 -16.77 -3.54 12.91
N SER A 136 -17.43 -4.71 12.95
CA SER A 136 -18.73 -4.91 13.59
C SER A 136 -18.74 -4.85 15.11
N TYR A 137 -17.71 -4.31 15.72
CA TYR A 137 -17.53 -4.29 17.14
C TYR A 137 -17.12 -2.92 17.61
N SER A 138 -17.50 -2.65 18.85
CA SER A 138 -17.04 -1.47 19.55
C SER A 138 -16.72 -1.81 20.99
N LEU A 139 -15.85 -1.02 21.59
CA LEU A 139 -15.37 -1.22 22.95
C LEU A 139 -15.67 0.02 23.77
N LYS A 140 -16.36 -0.19 24.89
CA LYS A 140 -16.58 0.86 25.89
C LYS A 140 -15.39 0.88 26.84
N ALA A 141 -14.88 2.06 27.15
CA ALA A 141 -13.85 2.21 28.17
C ALA A 141 -14.34 1.76 29.57
N PRO A 142 -13.46 1.18 30.41
CA PRO A 142 -12.09 0.77 30.09
C PRO A 142 -12.03 -0.61 29.41
N TRP A 143 -11.04 -0.83 28.53
CA TRP A 143 -10.82 -2.12 27.87
C TRP A 143 -9.32 -2.43 27.67
N ASN A 144 -8.96 -3.71 27.59
CA ASN A 144 -7.56 -4.18 27.52
C ASN A 144 -7.26 -4.87 26.19
N SER A 145 -6.28 -4.38 25.43
CA SER A 145 -5.90 -5.02 24.16
C SER A 145 -4.83 -6.10 24.36
N GLY A 146 -5.01 -7.28 23.76
CA GLY A 146 -3.99 -8.32 23.73
C GLY A 146 -2.68 -7.84 23.09
N LEU A 147 -2.76 -7.08 21.99
CA LEU A 147 -1.59 -6.49 21.34
C LEU A 147 -0.81 -5.57 22.30
N THR A 148 -1.50 -4.71 23.05
CA THR A 148 -0.85 -3.85 24.06
C THR A 148 -0.14 -4.68 25.11
N GLN A 149 -0.82 -5.70 25.65
CA GLN A 149 -0.28 -6.57 26.70
C GLN A 149 0.95 -7.33 26.18
N GLY A 150 0.91 -7.83 24.95
CA GLY A 150 2.03 -8.50 24.30
C GLY A 150 3.23 -7.58 24.08
N LEU A 151 3.01 -6.37 23.54
CA LEU A 151 4.09 -5.39 23.36
C LEU A 151 4.73 -5.01 24.69
N ALA A 152 3.93 -4.81 25.74
CA ALA A 152 4.43 -4.49 27.07
C ALA A 152 5.19 -5.67 27.69
N LEU A 153 4.69 -6.91 27.55
CA LEU A 153 5.38 -8.12 27.99
C LEU A 153 6.75 -8.24 27.31
N GLY A 154 6.82 -8.02 26.00
CA GLY A 154 8.06 -8.01 25.24
C GLY A 154 9.04 -6.93 25.73
N LEU A 155 8.55 -5.71 25.97
CA LEU A 155 9.35 -4.60 26.49
C LEU A 155 9.98 -4.94 27.84
N PHE A 156 9.18 -5.35 28.83
CA PHE A 156 9.68 -5.69 30.17
C PHE A 156 10.63 -6.90 30.14
N SER A 157 10.32 -7.92 29.33
CA SER A 157 11.19 -9.09 29.17
C SER A 157 12.55 -8.73 28.59
N LEU A 158 12.59 -7.88 27.56
CA LEU A 158 13.85 -7.43 26.97
C LEU A 158 14.60 -6.47 27.90
N LEU A 159 13.92 -5.57 28.60
CA LEU A 159 14.57 -4.73 29.62
C LEU A 159 15.23 -5.58 30.69
N TYR A 160 14.59 -6.64 31.17
CA TYR A 160 15.21 -7.60 32.07
C TYR A 160 16.43 -8.29 31.42
N LYS A 161 16.30 -8.81 30.19
CA LYS A 161 17.40 -9.45 29.45
C LYS A 161 18.64 -8.53 29.32
N TYR A 162 18.44 -7.24 29.05
CA TYR A 162 19.53 -6.29 28.81
C TYR A 162 20.08 -5.59 30.06
N THR A 163 19.27 -5.44 31.12
CA THR A 163 19.69 -4.72 32.33
C THR A 163 20.04 -5.66 33.50
N GLY A 164 19.48 -6.87 33.53
CA GLY A 164 19.55 -7.78 34.67
C GLY A 164 18.76 -7.30 35.89
N GLN A 165 17.94 -6.25 35.78
CA GLN A 165 17.20 -5.70 36.92
C GLN A 165 15.91 -6.49 37.17
N ASP A 166 15.80 -7.09 38.35
CA ASP A 166 14.67 -7.93 38.76
C ASP A 166 13.32 -7.20 38.75
N GLU A 167 13.30 -5.86 38.82
CA GLU A 167 12.07 -5.06 38.70
C GLU A 167 11.35 -5.32 37.36
N TYR A 168 12.09 -5.41 36.24
CA TYR A 168 11.48 -5.65 34.93
C TYR A 168 11.01 -7.09 34.78
N ARG A 169 11.69 -8.04 35.43
CA ARG A 169 11.18 -9.41 35.53
C ARG A 169 9.87 -9.43 36.32
N HIS A 170 9.81 -8.73 37.45
CA HIS A 170 8.59 -8.63 38.25
C HIS A 170 7.42 -8.04 37.44
N PHE A 171 7.65 -6.96 36.70
CA PHE A 171 6.63 -6.39 35.82
C PHE A 171 6.24 -7.36 34.69
N ALA A 172 7.19 -8.04 34.07
CA ALA A 172 6.90 -9.07 33.06
C ALA A 172 6.05 -10.22 33.63
N ASP A 173 6.36 -10.71 34.85
CA ASP A 173 5.57 -11.74 35.54
C ASP A 173 4.13 -11.26 35.80
N MET A 174 3.95 -10.00 36.20
CA MET A 174 2.63 -9.40 36.42
C MET A 174 1.84 -9.24 35.11
N VAL A 175 2.49 -8.85 34.02
CA VAL A 175 1.85 -8.79 32.69
C VAL A 175 1.53 -10.19 32.20
N TYR A 176 2.40 -11.19 32.36
CA TYR A 176 2.12 -12.59 32.00
C TYR A 176 0.87 -13.12 32.70
N ARG A 177 0.64 -12.80 33.98
CA ARG A 177 -0.59 -13.21 34.69
C ARG A 177 -1.86 -12.71 34.02
N SER A 178 -1.81 -11.58 33.30
CA SER A 178 -2.96 -11.06 32.56
C SER A 178 -3.40 -11.96 31.39
N TYR A 179 -2.48 -12.73 30.79
CA TYR A 179 -2.79 -13.71 29.74
C TYR A 179 -3.74 -14.79 30.26
N LYS A 180 -3.72 -15.06 31.58
CA LYS A 180 -4.53 -16.10 32.21
C LYS A 180 -5.93 -15.63 32.60
N ILE A 181 -6.24 -14.36 32.41
CA ILE A 181 -7.56 -13.80 32.74
C ILE A 181 -8.47 -13.92 31.51
N PRO A 182 -9.60 -14.65 31.62
CA PRO A 182 -10.56 -14.76 30.53
C PRO A 182 -11.14 -13.41 30.13
N LEU A 183 -11.49 -13.28 28.85
CA LEU A 183 -12.13 -12.10 28.27
C LEU A 183 -13.37 -11.66 29.06
N GLU A 184 -14.21 -12.61 29.49
CA GLU A 184 -15.44 -12.37 30.24
C GLU A 184 -15.20 -11.79 31.64
N LYS A 185 -13.95 -11.86 32.12
CA LYS A 185 -13.50 -11.27 33.40
C LYS A 185 -12.71 -9.97 33.22
N GLY A 186 -12.75 -9.38 32.03
CA GLY A 186 -12.04 -8.14 31.67
C GLY A 186 -10.60 -8.36 31.18
N GLY A 187 -10.22 -9.61 30.90
CA GLY A 187 -8.97 -9.95 30.21
C GLY A 187 -9.09 -9.81 28.69
N PHE A 188 -8.16 -10.43 27.97
CA PHE A 188 -8.12 -10.42 26.50
C PHE A 188 -8.00 -11.82 25.89
N THR A 189 -7.97 -12.87 26.72
CA THR A 189 -7.78 -14.24 26.27
C THR A 189 -9.12 -14.95 26.14
N ARG A 190 -9.40 -15.50 24.96
CA ARG A 190 -10.47 -16.48 24.78
C ARG A 190 -9.90 -17.87 24.99
N PHE A 191 -10.45 -18.60 25.95
CA PHE A 191 -10.11 -20.00 26.17
C PHE A 191 -11.08 -20.87 25.36
N GLU A 192 -10.61 -21.38 24.23
CA GLU A 192 -11.39 -22.23 23.33
C GLU A 192 -10.88 -23.69 23.41
N LYS A 193 -11.64 -24.63 22.83
CA LYS A 193 -11.36 -26.08 22.93
C LYS A 193 -9.96 -26.47 22.43
N ASP A 194 -9.43 -25.76 21.44
CA ASP A 194 -8.17 -26.07 20.75
C ASP A 194 -7.00 -25.20 21.26
N GLY A 195 -7.21 -24.43 22.33
CA GLY A 195 -6.22 -23.55 22.94
C GLY A 195 -6.66 -22.09 23.08
N PRO A 196 -5.85 -21.26 23.75
CA PRO A 196 -6.15 -19.85 23.93
C PRO A 196 -5.93 -19.03 22.66
N PHE A 197 -6.81 -18.08 22.39
CA PHE A 197 -6.62 -17.04 21.39
C PHE A 197 -6.56 -15.67 22.08
N PHE A 198 -5.58 -14.84 21.72
CA PHE A 198 -5.38 -13.51 22.30
C PHE A 198 -6.03 -12.43 21.44
N GLU A 199 -7.12 -11.84 21.93
CA GLU A 199 -7.86 -10.82 21.21
C GLU A 199 -7.17 -9.45 21.29
N GLU A 200 -6.89 -8.84 20.13
CA GLU A 200 -6.49 -7.44 20.08
C GLU A 200 -7.61 -6.53 20.60
N TYR A 201 -8.85 -6.87 20.25
CA TYR A 201 -10.06 -6.16 20.66
C TYR A 201 -10.98 -7.15 21.40
N PRO A 202 -11.04 -7.12 22.74
CA PRO A 202 -11.75 -8.12 23.53
C PRO A 202 -13.27 -7.88 23.55
N THR A 203 -13.95 -8.30 22.49
CA THR A 203 -15.41 -8.14 22.33
C THR A 203 -16.15 -9.46 22.61
N GLU A 204 -17.48 -9.49 22.72
CA GLU A 204 -18.19 -10.78 22.86
C GLU A 204 -18.07 -11.63 21.59
N THR A 205 -18.38 -11.06 20.42
CA THR A 205 -18.14 -11.71 19.13
C THR A 205 -16.64 -11.76 18.84
N PRO A 206 -16.05 -12.91 18.47
CA PRO A 206 -14.62 -13.01 18.16
C PRO A 206 -14.19 -12.06 17.06
N THR A 207 -13.18 -11.22 17.34
CA THR A 207 -12.60 -10.34 16.30
C THR A 207 -11.50 -11.06 15.57
N ARG A 208 -10.67 -11.81 16.30
CA ARG A 208 -9.57 -12.61 15.77
C ARG A 208 -8.73 -11.80 14.78
N VAL A 209 -8.13 -10.73 15.30
CA VAL A 209 -7.17 -9.92 14.55
C VAL A 209 -5.84 -10.66 14.47
N LEU A 210 -5.36 -10.91 13.26
CA LEU A 210 -4.25 -11.83 13.00
C LEU A 210 -2.93 -11.33 13.60
N ASN A 211 -2.52 -10.12 13.22
CA ASN A 211 -1.25 -9.53 13.66
C ASN A 211 -1.24 -9.31 15.18
N GLY A 212 -2.35 -8.85 15.76
CA GLY A 212 -2.50 -8.66 17.19
C GLY A 212 -2.28 -9.95 17.97
N ALA A 213 -2.92 -11.04 17.57
CA ALA A 213 -2.72 -12.35 18.18
C ALA A 213 -1.27 -12.83 17.99
N ALA A 214 -0.73 -12.75 16.77
CA ALA A 214 0.61 -13.23 16.46
C ALA A 214 1.72 -12.50 17.25
N VAL A 215 1.66 -11.17 17.36
CA VAL A 215 2.62 -10.41 18.20
C VAL A 215 2.49 -10.79 19.67
N THR A 216 1.27 -10.99 20.15
CA THR A 216 1.00 -11.39 21.54
C THR A 216 1.55 -12.80 21.83
N MET A 217 1.49 -13.71 20.86
CA MET A 217 2.09 -15.05 20.92
C MET A 217 3.62 -15.00 20.90
N LEU A 218 4.23 -14.19 20.03
CA LEU A 218 5.68 -14.01 20.00
C LEU A 218 6.22 -13.41 21.29
N ALA A 219 5.50 -12.45 21.88
CA ALA A 219 5.86 -11.89 23.18
C ALA A 219 5.81 -12.94 24.30
N LEU A 220 4.80 -13.83 24.27
CA LEU A 220 4.65 -14.92 25.23
C LEU A 220 5.79 -15.93 25.12
N HIS A 221 6.16 -16.30 23.89
CA HIS A 221 7.33 -17.13 23.62
C HIS A 221 8.61 -16.49 24.15
N ASP A 222 8.86 -15.23 23.80
CA ASP A 222 10.10 -14.53 24.17
C ASP A 222 10.23 -14.38 25.69
N TYR A 223 9.13 -14.08 26.38
CA TYR A 223 9.08 -14.10 27.84
C TYR A 223 9.40 -15.50 28.38
N ALA A 224 8.73 -16.55 27.89
CA ALA A 224 8.96 -17.93 28.33
C ALA A 224 10.44 -18.33 28.20
N THR A 225 11.08 -17.93 27.10
CA THR A 225 12.50 -18.18 26.82
C THR A 225 13.41 -17.36 27.74
N ILE A 226 13.18 -16.06 27.90
CA ILE A 226 14.03 -15.16 28.69
C ILE A 226 14.00 -15.51 30.18
N VAL A 227 12.83 -15.81 30.73
CA VAL A 227 12.67 -16.10 32.17
C VAL A 227 12.62 -17.60 32.50
N ASN A 228 12.75 -18.46 31.49
CA ASN A 228 12.65 -19.92 31.58
C ASN A 228 11.33 -20.40 32.25
N ASN A 229 10.20 -19.86 31.79
CA ASN A 229 8.87 -20.16 32.34
C ASN A 229 8.14 -21.24 31.53
N LYS A 230 8.09 -22.46 32.08
CA LYS A 230 7.44 -23.63 31.46
C LYS A 230 5.92 -23.54 31.35
N GLU A 231 5.25 -22.75 32.18
CA GLU A 231 3.81 -22.52 32.07
C GLU A 231 3.51 -21.64 30.84
N ALA A 232 4.30 -20.59 30.65
CA ALA A 232 4.19 -19.69 29.50
C ALA A 232 4.52 -20.41 28.17
N GLU A 233 5.54 -21.27 28.17
CA GLU A 233 5.91 -22.11 27.01
C GLU A 233 4.74 -23.00 26.57
N ARG A 234 4.11 -23.74 27.49
CA ARG A 234 2.94 -24.58 27.17
C ARG A 234 1.75 -23.75 26.68
N MET A 235 1.56 -22.56 27.23
CA MET A 235 0.49 -21.66 26.80
C MET A 235 0.75 -21.14 25.38
N PHE A 236 1.99 -20.85 25.02
CA PHE A 236 2.39 -20.53 23.65
C PHE A 236 2.12 -21.71 22.71
N GLU A 237 2.58 -22.92 23.02
CA GLU A 237 2.34 -24.12 22.21
C GLU A 237 0.83 -24.38 21.99
N SER A 238 0.03 -24.25 23.05
CA SER A 238 -1.42 -24.40 22.95
C SER A 238 -2.06 -23.28 22.12
N SER A 239 -1.55 -22.05 22.20
CA SER A 239 -2.04 -20.95 21.35
C SER A 239 -1.71 -21.16 19.87
N VAL A 240 -0.57 -21.78 19.55
CA VAL A 240 -0.19 -22.14 18.17
C VAL A 240 -1.16 -23.16 17.59
N HIS A 241 -1.52 -24.19 18.36
CA HIS A 241 -2.52 -25.16 17.92
C HIS A 241 -3.86 -24.48 17.59
N ARG A 242 -4.31 -23.54 18.42
CA ARG A 242 -5.53 -22.78 18.12
C ARG A 242 -5.38 -21.90 16.87
N PHE A 243 -4.23 -21.26 16.72
CA PHE A 243 -3.93 -20.40 15.58
C PHE A 243 -3.94 -21.19 14.26
N ASP A 244 -3.37 -22.41 14.25
CA ASP A 244 -3.36 -23.30 13.09
C ASP A 244 -4.76 -23.64 12.58
N GLU A 245 -5.69 -23.96 13.49
CA GLU A 245 -7.09 -24.25 13.14
C GLU A 245 -7.80 -23.05 12.48
N LEU A 246 -7.35 -21.83 12.75
CA LEU A 246 -7.97 -20.59 12.25
C LEU A 246 -7.32 -20.07 10.96
N LEU A 247 -6.07 -20.43 10.66
CA LEU A 247 -5.32 -19.83 9.55
C LEU A 247 -6.04 -19.92 8.20
N GLY A 248 -6.74 -21.03 7.95
CA GLY A 248 -7.53 -21.22 6.73
C GLY A 248 -8.69 -20.24 6.57
N GLU A 249 -9.24 -19.70 7.66
CA GLU A 249 -10.32 -18.70 7.61
C GLU A 249 -9.80 -17.31 7.21
N TYR A 250 -8.50 -17.05 7.34
CA TYR A 250 -7.89 -15.80 6.89
C TYR A 250 -7.57 -15.80 5.39
N ASP A 251 -7.70 -16.91 4.66
CA ASP A 251 -7.37 -16.97 3.23
C ASP A 251 -8.37 -16.12 2.40
N ILE A 252 -7.87 -15.04 1.80
CA ILE A 252 -8.62 -14.17 0.90
C ILE A 252 -8.07 -14.30 -0.51
N LYS A 253 -8.95 -14.56 -1.49
CA LYS A 253 -8.61 -14.52 -2.92
C LYS A 253 -9.16 -13.25 -3.57
N GLU A 254 -8.28 -12.40 -4.10
CA GLU A 254 -8.67 -11.20 -4.84
C GLU A 254 -9.22 -11.61 -6.23
N PRO A 255 -10.46 -11.22 -6.61
CA PRO A 255 -11.14 -11.77 -7.79
C PRO A 255 -10.50 -11.41 -9.12
N VAL A 256 -9.85 -10.24 -9.23
CA VAL A 256 -9.35 -9.72 -10.51
C VAL A 256 -7.99 -10.30 -10.85
N SER A 257 -7.09 -10.37 -9.89
CA SER A 257 -5.70 -10.85 -10.04
C SER A 257 -5.55 -12.32 -9.67
N GLY A 258 -6.49 -12.90 -8.93
CA GLY A 258 -6.40 -14.27 -8.40
C GLY A 258 -5.40 -14.43 -7.27
N ILE A 259 -4.81 -13.33 -6.78
CA ILE A 259 -3.85 -13.27 -5.67
C ILE A 259 -4.50 -13.78 -4.39
N ILE A 260 -3.74 -14.54 -3.59
CA ILE A 260 -4.21 -15.10 -2.31
C ILE A 260 -3.43 -14.46 -1.15
N THR A 261 -4.11 -13.70 -0.32
CA THR A 261 -3.52 -12.98 0.82
C THR A 261 -4.29 -13.28 2.11
N SER A 262 -3.74 -12.90 3.26
CA SER A 262 -4.44 -12.97 4.53
C SER A 262 -5.44 -11.82 4.72
N SER A 263 -6.60 -12.11 5.31
CA SER A 263 -7.45 -11.14 6.00
C SER A 263 -6.71 -10.52 7.18
N TYR A 264 -7.00 -9.26 7.49
CA TYR A 264 -6.54 -8.64 8.74
C TYR A 264 -7.20 -9.27 9.97
N SER A 265 -8.49 -9.62 9.85
CA SER A 265 -9.36 -9.98 10.95
C SER A 265 -10.46 -10.94 10.49
N LEU A 266 -10.89 -11.87 11.36
CA LEU A 266 -12.06 -12.71 11.09
C LEU A 266 -13.38 -12.06 11.53
N ALA A 267 -13.31 -10.92 12.23
CA ALA A 267 -14.47 -10.14 12.65
C ALA A 267 -15.44 -9.90 11.47
N PRO A 268 -16.76 -10.02 11.67
CA PRO A 268 -17.72 -9.56 10.68
C PRO A 268 -17.54 -8.06 10.39
N VAL A 269 -17.89 -7.64 9.18
CA VAL A 269 -17.97 -6.20 8.87
C VAL A 269 -19.17 -5.64 9.61
N ARG A 270 -19.09 -4.39 10.12
CA ARG A 270 -20.28 -3.77 10.72
C ARG A 270 -21.35 -3.71 9.64
N PRO A 271 -22.50 -4.35 9.84
CA PRO A 271 -23.60 -4.30 8.89
C PRO A 271 -24.21 -2.91 8.95
N GLU A 272 -23.56 -1.94 8.32
CA GLU A 272 -24.05 -0.58 8.21
C GLU A 272 -24.46 -0.25 6.78
N ILE A 273 -25.56 0.49 6.67
CA ILE A 273 -25.96 1.11 5.43
C ILE A 273 -25.55 2.57 5.50
N LEU A 274 -24.72 2.99 4.55
CA LEU A 274 -24.38 4.40 4.36
C LEU A 274 -25.50 5.08 3.58
N GLY A 275 -26.00 6.19 4.10
CA GLY A 275 -27.00 7.02 3.45
C GLY A 275 -26.55 8.46 3.29
N ARG A 276 -27.26 9.22 2.44
CA ARG A 276 -27.03 10.65 2.26
C ARG A 276 -28.28 11.42 1.84
N PHE A 277 -28.30 12.68 2.22
CA PHE A 277 -29.14 13.71 1.61
C PHE A 277 -28.34 14.48 0.56
N VAL A 278 -28.85 14.59 -0.67
CA VAL A 278 -28.19 15.27 -1.81
C VAL A 278 -29.18 16.16 -2.54
N GLY A 279 -28.74 17.35 -2.94
CA GLY A 279 -29.53 18.24 -3.79
C GLY A 279 -29.25 19.71 -3.48
N GLU A 280 -29.90 20.60 -4.23
CA GLU A 280 -29.81 22.05 -4.00
C GLU A 280 -30.74 22.54 -2.88
N GLY A 281 -31.68 21.71 -2.42
CA GLY A 281 -32.56 22.01 -1.28
C GLY A 281 -31.86 21.93 0.07
N ASN A 282 -32.51 22.38 1.15
CA ASN A 282 -31.94 22.39 2.50
C ASN A 282 -32.98 22.18 3.63
N ILE A 283 -33.29 20.94 4.03
CA ILE A 283 -34.33 20.65 5.04
C ILE A 283 -33.74 20.58 6.43
N PHE A 284 -34.58 20.82 7.43
CA PHE A 284 -34.24 20.57 8.83
C PHE A 284 -34.74 19.18 9.23
N VAL A 285 -33.83 18.25 9.46
CA VAL A 285 -34.15 16.86 9.81
C VAL A 285 -34.06 16.69 11.30
N SER A 286 -35.12 16.15 11.90
CA SER A 286 -35.22 15.93 13.33
C SER A 286 -35.02 14.46 13.70
N LYS A 287 -35.54 13.51 12.91
CA LYS A 287 -35.46 12.09 13.26
C LYS A 287 -35.38 11.22 12.02
N MET A 288 -34.65 10.11 12.16
CA MET A 288 -34.51 9.08 11.13
C MET A 288 -34.86 7.72 11.71
N LYS A 289 -35.50 6.87 10.89
CA LYS A 289 -35.74 5.46 11.20
C LYS A 289 -35.50 4.58 9.99
N LEU A 290 -34.92 3.41 10.24
CA LEU A 290 -34.94 2.26 9.35
C LEU A 290 -35.94 1.25 9.93
N ILE A 291 -36.89 0.81 9.10
CA ILE A 291 -38.01 -0.04 9.51
C ILE A 291 -37.94 -1.33 8.70
N GLY A 292 -37.99 -2.47 9.40
CA GLY A 292 -38.16 -3.78 8.80
C GLY A 292 -39.62 -4.18 8.78
N ILE A 293 -40.08 -4.71 7.64
CA ILE A 293 -41.48 -5.10 7.43
C ILE A 293 -41.52 -6.60 7.11
N LYS A 294 -42.26 -7.36 7.91
CA LYS A 294 -42.44 -8.81 7.72
C LYS A 294 -43.93 -9.14 7.82
N LYS A 295 -44.52 -9.59 6.71
CA LYS A 295 -45.98 -9.71 6.54
C LYS A 295 -46.68 -8.40 6.94
N ASP A 296 -47.50 -8.45 7.99
CA ASP A 296 -48.27 -7.30 8.51
C ASP A 296 -47.65 -6.68 9.79
N SER A 297 -46.41 -7.03 10.12
CA SER A 297 -45.70 -6.52 11.29
C SER A 297 -44.50 -5.65 10.91
N GLU A 298 -44.34 -4.54 11.61
CA GLU A 298 -43.22 -3.60 11.43
C GLU A 298 -42.36 -3.55 12.69
N LYS A 299 -41.05 -3.40 12.51
CA LYS A 299 -40.09 -3.21 13.60
C LYS A 299 -39.14 -2.07 13.25
N ASP A 300 -38.99 -1.11 14.16
CA ASP A 300 -37.91 -0.13 14.08
C ASP A 300 -36.58 -0.87 14.27
N ILE A 301 -35.82 -1.00 13.18
CA ILE A 301 -34.51 -1.68 13.16
C ILE A 301 -33.45 -0.78 13.78
N ALA A 302 -33.46 0.49 13.38
CA ALA A 302 -32.54 1.50 13.84
C ALA A 302 -33.26 2.85 13.84
N SER A 303 -33.06 3.64 14.88
CA SER A 303 -33.64 4.99 14.94
C SER A 303 -32.73 5.94 15.68
N GLY A 304 -32.81 7.22 15.33
CA GLY A 304 -32.04 8.24 16.03
C GLY A 304 -32.64 9.63 15.93
N GLN A 305 -32.63 10.32 17.06
CA GLN A 305 -32.90 11.75 17.13
C GLN A 305 -31.68 12.51 16.60
N ILE A 306 -31.93 13.44 15.70
CA ILE A 306 -30.97 14.38 15.12
C ILE A 306 -31.12 15.73 15.82
N GLY A 307 -30.03 16.49 15.91
CA GLY A 307 -29.96 17.77 16.59
C GLY A 307 -29.70 17.66 18.10
N VAL A 308 -29.16 16.53 18.56
CA VAL A 308 -28.73 16.35 19.96
C VAL A 308 -27.21 16.21 20.01
N PRO A 309 -26.54 16.54 21.14
CA PRO A 309 -25.06 16.53 21.24
C PRO A 309 -24.37 15.18 20.96
N SER A 310 -25.14 14.11 20.79
CA SER A 310 -24.68 12.73 20.66
C SER A 310 -25.23 12.06 19.40
N ASP A 311 -25.80 12.83 18.46
CA ASP A 311 -26.34 12.29 17.21
C ASP A 311 -25.25 11.87 16.20
N ASP A 312 -24.00 12.24 16.47
CA ASP A 312 -22.79 11.81 15.77
C ASP A 312 -22.02 10.70 16.51
N ASP A 313 -22.61 10.15 17.58
CA ASP A 313 -22.07 9.01 18.32
C ASP A 313 -22.16 7.74 17.47
N VAL A 314 -21.02 7.37 16.89
CA VAL A 314 -20.86 6.20 16.03
C VAL A 314 -21.25 4.88 16.70
N MET A 315 -21.42 4.84 18.02
CA MET A 315 -21.86 3.64 18.76
C MET A 315 -23.36 3.35 18.60
N ARG A 316 -24.13 4.30 18.08
CA ARG A 316 -25.59 4.19 17.97
C ARG A 316 -26.01 3.42 16.74
N GLU A 317 -27.24 2.88 16.80
CA GLU A 317 -27.90 2.23 15.66
C GLU A 317 -28.13 3.21 14.50
N PHE A 318 -28.27 4.50 14.81
CA PHE A 318 -28.26 5.60 13.84
C PHE A 318 -27.32 6.71 14.29
N TYR A 319 -26.53 7.24 13.36
CA TYR A 319 -25.74 8.45 13.59
C TYR A 319 -25.57 9.27 12.31
N VAL A 320 -25.42 10.58 12.47
CA VAL A 320 -24.92 11.46 11.40
C VAL A 320 -23.41 11.35 11.34
N TRP A 321 -22.83 11.44 10.15
CA TRP A 321 -21.37 11.40 10.03
C TRP A 321 -20.73 12.58 10.79
N PRO A 322 -19.59 12.42 11.49
CA PRO A 322 -19.07 13.46 12.37
C PRO A 322 -18.17 14.51 11.70
N ASP A 323 -17.67 14.27 10.47
CA ASP A 323 -16.64 15.10 9.85
C ASP A 323 -17.18 16.35 9.14
N LYS A 324 -17.18 17.48 9.84
CA LYS A 324 -17.66 18.79 9.33
C LYS A 324 -16.91 19.32 8.09
N LYS A 325 -15.71 18.82 7.76
CA LYS A 325 -14.97 19.25 6.56
C LYS A 325 -15.54 18.60 5.30
N LEU A 326 -15.96 17.35 5.42
CA LEU A 326 -16.30 16.49 4.28
C LEU A 326 -17.79 16.52 3.91
N MET A 327 -18.65 17.10 4.76
CA MET A 327 -20.10 16.97 4.63
C MET A 327 -20.88 18.27 4.82
N ASN A 328 -22.19 18.20 4.56
CA ASN A 328 -23.07 19.36 4.54
C ASN A 328 -24.02 19.53 5.74
N TRP A 329 -23.95 18.66 6.74
CA TRP A 329 -24.75 18.83 7.95
C TRP A 329 -24.46 20.17 8.63
N GLY A 330 -25.53 20.90 8.95
CA GLY A 330 -25.49 22.05 9.84
C GLY A 330 -25.09 21.64 11.27
N ASP A 331 -24.80 22.65 12.09
CA ASP A 331 -24.68 22.41 13.54
C ASP A 331 -26.04 21.96 14.12
N TYR A 332 -26.01 21.28 15.26
CA TYR A 332 -27.24 20.94 15.97
C TYR A 332 -27.98 22.22 16.36
N GLY A 333 -29.31 22.21 16.26
CA GLY A 333 -30.14 23.36 16.58
C GLY A 333 -31.55 22.95 16.95
N ILE A 334 -32.37 23.95 17.31
CA ILE A 334 -33.79 23.78 17.64
C ILE A 334 -34.58 24.77 16.79
N ILE A 335 -35.62 24.29 16.11
CA ILE A 335 -36.59 25.11 15.37
C ILE A 335 -37.98 24.70 15.85
N ASP A 336 -38.79 25.67 16.29
CA ASP A 336 -40.14 25.46 16.80
C ASP A 336 -40.22 24.33 17.85
N ASP A 337 -39.32 24.36 18.85
CA ASP A 337 -39.14 23.37 19.92
C ASP A 337 -38.73 21.95 19.47
N VAL A 338 -38.38 21.78 18.19
CA VAL A 338 -37.92 20.50 17.65
C VAL A 338 -36.40 20.54 17.43
N PRO A 339 -35.62 19.63 18.04
CA PRO A 339 -34.21 19.50 17.75
C PRO A 339 -33.98 18.87 16.37
N GLY A 340 -32.97 19.35 15.64
CA GLY A 340 -32.59 18.83 14.33
C GLY A 340 -31.31 19.44 13.76
N ARG A 341 -31.04 19.11 12.49
CA ARG A 341 -29.92 19.65 11.70
C ARG A 341 -30.37 19.97 10.28
N GLU A 342 -29.77 21.00 9.70
CA GLU A 342 -29.92 21.33 8.29
C GLU A 342 -29.11 20.38 7.38
N THR A 343 -29.70 19.88 6.30
CA THR A 343 -28.99 18.98 5.35
C THR A 343 -27.97 19.69 4.47
N ASN A 344 -28.02 21.02 4.38
CA ASN A 344 -27.13 21.85 3.57
C ASN A 344 -26.64 23.10 4.32
N GLY A 345 -26.60 23.05 5.65
CA GLY A 345 -26.25 24.20 6.50
C GLY A 345 -24.76 24.56 6.48
N LYS A 346 -23.88 23.62 6.14
CA LYS A 346 -22.45 23.86 5.87
C LYS A 346 -22.14 23.30 4.49
N LYS A 347 -21.35 23.98 3.66
CA LYS A 347 -20.90 23.40 2.38
C LYS A 347 -19.55 22.73 2.61
N GLY A 348 -19.57 21.42 2.83
CA GLY A 348 -18.39 20.58 2.90
C GLY A 348 -17.89 20.18 1.51
N GLU A 349 -16.74 19.51 1.45
CA GLU A 349 -16.06 19.14 0.21
C GLU A 349 -16.92 18.28 -0.74
N TYR A 350 -17.74 17.36 -0.21
CA TYR A 350 -18.51 16.41 -1.02
C TYR A 350 -19.96 16.82 -1.32
N GLY A 351 -20.43 17.95 -0.78
CA GLY A 351 -21.74 18.50 -1.17
C GLY A 351 -22.95 17.66 -0.76
N HIS A 352 -22.87 16.89 0.33
CA HIS A 352 -23.96 16.01 0.80
C HIS A 352 -24.00 15.90 2.34
N ALA A 353 -25.16 15.53 2.91
CA ALA A 353 -25.34 15.29 4.34
C ALA A 353 -25.47 13.77 4.63
N PRO A 354 -24.37 13.07 4.97
CA PRO A 354 -24.33 11.63 5.11
C PRO A 354 -24.71 11.15 6.52
N PHE A 355 -25.33 9.99 6.60
CA PHE A 355 -25.76 9.33 7.84
C PHE A 355 -25.56 7.82 7.72
N LYS A 356 -25.64 7.10 8.82
CA LYS A 356 -25.57 5.64 8.84
C LYS A 356 -26.69 5.00 9.64
N PHE A 357 -27.13 3.84 9.18
CA PHE A 357 -27.95 2.90 9.94
C PHE A 357 -27.17 1.62 10.20
N SER A 358 -27.28 1.08 11.40
CA SER A 358 -26.90 -0.31 11.71
C SER A 358 -28.04 -1.25 11.29
N MET A 359 -27.68 -2.44 10.84
CA MET A 359 -28.59 -3.45 10.29
C MET A 359 -28.37 -4.80 11.01
N PRO A 360 -29.38 -5.46 11.55
CA PRO A 360 -29.21 -6.74 12.25
C PRO A 360 -28.97 -7.86 11.23
N GLN A 361 -27.86 -8.59 11.36
CA GLN A 361 -27.55 -9.73 10.47
C GLN A 361 -28.39 -10.98 10.81
N ALA A 362 -28.88 -11.11 12.04
CA ALA A 362 -29.58 -12.31 12.52
C ALA A 362 -31.08 -12.33 12.18
N GLU A 363 -31.65 -11.22 11.69
CA GLU A 363 -33.09 -11.06 11.49
C GLU A 363 -33.36 -10.51 10.09
N THR A 364 -34.21 -11.20 9.33
CA THR A 364 -34.56 -10.82 7.96
C THR A 364 -36.02 -10.41 7.84
N PHE A 365 -36.24 -9.38 7.03
CA PHE A 365 -37.54 -8.78 6.71
C PHE A 365 -37.85 -8.95 5.22
N ASP A 366 -39.14 -8.90 4.87
CA ASP A 366 -39.61 -9.06 3.49
C ASP A 366 -39.30 -7.80 2.68
N THR A 367 -39.49 -6.62 3.29
CA THR A 367 -39.13 -5.31 2.73
C THR A 367 -38.64 -4.36 3.84
N TYR A 368 -38.05 -3.24 3.44
CA TYR A 368 -37.56 -2.23 4.36
C TYR A 368 -38.13 -0.86 3.99
N ALA A 369 -38.11 0.08 4.93
CA ALA A 369 -38.44 1.48 4.67
C ALA A 369 -37.57 2.43 5.49
N VAL A 370 -37.29 3.60 4.94
CA VAL A 370 -36.68 4.71 5.67
C VAL A 370 -37.76 5.76 5.93
N GLU A 371 -37.96 6.12 7.20
CA GLU A 371 -38.80 7.25 7.59
C GLU A 371 -37.92 8.43 7.98
N VAL A 372 -38.21 9.59 7.36
CA VAL A 372 -37.54 10.86 7.64
C VAL A 372 -38.57 11.78 8.29
N THR A 373 -38.25 12.28 9.49
CA THR A 373 -39.01 13.34 10.15
C THR A 373 -38.28 14.67 9.94
N TRP A 374 -38.89 15.61 9.23
CA TRP A 374 -38.26 16.83 8.74
C TRP A 374 -39.20 18.04 8.78
N MET A 375 -38.67 19.25 8.62
CA MET A 375 -39.48 20.47 8.47
C MET A 375 -38.85 21.43 7.45
N PRO A 376 -39.66 22.27 6.78
CA PRO A 376 -39.16 23.32 5.90
C PRO A 376 -38.46 24.44 6.67
N LEU A 377 -37.42 25.03 6.07
CA LEU A 377 -36.74 26.22 6.61
C LEU A 377 -37.38 27.52 6.11
N LYS A 378 -37.29 28.61 6.89
CA LYS A 378 -37.91 29.91 6.56
C LYS A 378 -37.38 30.57 5.26
N ASN A 379 -36.14 30.30 4.87
CA ASN A 379 -35.48 30.88 3.68
C ASN A 379 -35.33 29.88 2.52
N TRP A 380 -36.29 28.96 2.38
CA TRP A 380 -36.21 27.82 1.46
C TRP A 380 -36.30 28.20 -0.03
N ASN A 381 -35.62 27.44 -0.90
CA ASN A 381 -35.47 27.72 -2.35
C ASN A 381 -36.38 26.87 -3.28
N ASN A 382 -37.35 26.12 -2.73
CA ASN A 382 -38.22 25.17 -3.43
C ASN A 382 -37.47 24.08 -4.23
N LYS A 383 -36.19 23.82 -3.93
CA LYS A 383 -35.40 22.81 -4.63
C LYS A 383 -35.49 21.45 -3.93
N PRO A 384 -35.58 20.34 -4.65
CA PRO A 384 -35.79 19.04 -4.03
C PRO A 384 -34.53 18.51 -3.32
N VAL A 385 -34.71 17.69 -2.29
CA VAL A 385 -33.63 16.97 -1.57
C VAL A 385 -33.83 15.47 -1.76
N SER A 386 -32.85 14.81 -2.37
CA SER A 386 -32.84 13.36 -2.58
C SER A 386 -32.38 12.63 -1.32
N VAL A 387 -33.09 11.56 -0.95
CA VAL A 387 -32.66 10.61 0.09
C VAL A 387 -32.13 9.37 -0.60
N GLN A 388 -30.87 9.02 -0.32
CA GLN A 388 -30.18 7.92 -1.01
C GLN A 388 -29.48 6.99 -0.02
N LEU A 389 -29.38 5.71 -0.36
CA LEU A 389 -28.59 4.70 0.35
C LEU A 389 -27.55 4.08 -0.59
N TYR A 390 -26.42 3.63 -0.04
CA TYR A 390 -25.34 2.98 -0.78
C TYR A 390 -25.34 1.49 -0.50
N ASP A 391 -25.34 0.67 -1.55
CA ASP A 391 -25.33 -0.80 -1.44
C ASP A 391 -23.91 -1.38 -1.40
N GLY A 392 -22.88 -0.56 -1.61
CA GLY A 392 -21.49 -1.01 -1.77
C GLY A 392 -20.95 -0.89 -3.20
N VAL A 393 -21.81 -0.60 -4.18
CA VAL A 393 -21.48 -0.39 -5.59
C VAL A 393 -22.00 0.97 -6.06
N GLU A 394 -23.29 1.24 -5.87
CA GLU A 394 -23.96 2.45 -6.35
C GLU A 394 -24.93 3.06 -5.33
N TRP A 395 -25.36 4.29 -5.61
CA TRP A 395 -26.31 5.03 -4.77
C TRP A 395 -27.72 4.82 -5.28
N TRP A 396 -28.57 4.24 -4.44
CA TRP A 396 -29.98 4.02 -4.69
C TRP A 396 -30.79 5.21 -4.17
N GLN A 397 -31.48 5.89 -5.08
CA GLN A 397 -32.39 6.96 -4.72
C GLN A 397 -33.72 6.40 -4.21
N LEU A 398 -34.02 6.62 -2.93
CA LEU A 398 -35.27 6.16 -2.33
C LEU A 398 -36.44 7.07 -2.68
N GLY A 399 -36.17 8.36 -2.84
CA GLY A 399 -37.16 9.37 -3.20
C GLY A 399 -36.65 10.78 -3.00
N MET A 400 -37.54 11.74 -3.24
CA MET A 400 -37.27 13.17 -3.06
C MET A 400 -38.17 13.74 -1.97
N ILE A 401 -37.60 14.63 -1.16
CA ILE A 401 -38.33 15.52 -0.28
C ILE A 401 -38.48 16.85 -1.03
N ILE A 402 -39.72 17.26 -1.28
CA ILE A 402 -40.09 18.51 -1.94
C ILE A 402 -40.90 19.35 -0.95
N PRO A 403 -40.33 20.41 -0.36
CA PRO A 403 -41.03 21.24 0.63
C PRO A 403 -41.99 22.25 0.02
N GLU A 404 -42.98 21.78 -0.73
CA GLU A 404 -44.01 22.62 -1.32
C GLU A 404 -45.15 22.87 -0.33
N ASN A 405 -45.32 24.12 0.12
CA ASN A 405 -46.44 24.61 0.94
C ASN A 405 -46.66 23.97 2.32
N GLU A 406 -45.83 23.00 2.73
CA GLU A 406 -45.87 22.38 4.04
C GLU A 406 -45.47 23.37 5.16
N LYS A 407 -46.05 23.21 6.35
CA LYS A 407 -45.68 23.94 7.56
C LYS A 407 -45.47 22.96 8.72
N GLY A 408 -44.54 23.28 9.61
CA GLY A 408 -44.26 22.45 10.78
C GLY A 408 -43.60 21.12 10.45
N LEU A 409 -43.69 20.18 11.39
CA LEU A 409 -43.02 18.89 11.34
C LEU A 409 -43.76 17.90 10.44
N GLN A 410 -43.02 17.33 9.50
CA GLN A 410 -43.49 16.37 8.50
C GLN A 410 -42.83 15.01 8.72
N LYS A 411 -43.54 13.94 8.33
CA LYS A 411 -42.99 12.59 8.25
C LYS A 411 -43.18 12.07 6.84
N GLN A 412 -42.08 11.66 6.21
CA GLN A 412 -42.11 11.08 4.89
C GLN A 412 -41.43 9.71 4.92
N ARG A 413 -42.11 8.71 4.36
CA ARG A 413 -41.66 7.33 4.32
C ARG A 413 -41.24 6.97 2.89
N PHE A 414 -40.10 6.30 2.77
CA PHE A 414 -39.54 5.83 1.51
C PHE A 414 -39.37 4.32 1.57
N SER A 415 -40.02 3.60 0.64
CA SER A 415 -39.86 2.16 0.53
C SER A 415 -38.49 1.80 -0.03
N LEU A 416 -37.91 0.73 0.49
CA LEU A 416 -36.64 0.16 0.03
C LEU A 416 -36.92 -1.25 -0.51
N SER A 417 -36.46 -1.52 -1.74
CA SER A 417 -36.67 -2.82 -2.38
C SER A 417 -35.91 -3.93 -1.65
N SER A 418 -36.42 -5.17 -1.75
CA SER A 418 -35.69 -6.38 -1.35
C SER A 418 -34.35 -6.49 -2.09
N ASP A 419 -34.30 -6.06 -3.35
CA ASP A 419 -33.10 -6.12 -4.20
C ASP A 419 -31.91 -5.32 -3.64
N PHE A 420 -32.19 -4.16 -3.02
CA PHE A 420 -31.15 -3.40 -2.34
C PHE A 420 -30.56 -4.22 -1.18
N TYR A 421 -31.41 -4.81 -0.35
CA TYR A 421 -30.96 -5.61 0.78
C TYR A 421 -30.16 -6.82 0.34
N GLU A 422 -30.62 -7.55 -0.68
CA GLU A 422 -29.89 -8.70 -1.21
C GLU A 422 -28.53 -8.31 -1.77
N THR A 423 -28.43 -7.21 -2.51
CA THR A 423 -27.18 -6.70 -3.07
C THR A 423 -26.21 -6.26 -1.97
N TRP A 424 -26.67 -5.44 -1.04
CA TRP A 424 -25.88 -4.97 0.09
C TRP A 424 -25.45 -6.12 1.01
N ASN A 425 -26.34 -7.08 1.31
CA ASN A 425 -26.04 -8.22 2.17
C ASN A 425 -25.03 -9.17 1.51
N LYS A 426 -25.15 -9.39 0.19
CA LYS A 426 -24.16 -10.16 -0.57
C LYS A 426 -22.80 -9.48 -0.54
N LEU A 427 -22.72 -8.17 -0.75
CA LEU A 427 -21.46 -7.43 -0.77
C LEU A 427 -20.82 -7.33 0.61
N THR A 428 -21.58 -7.01 1.66
CA THR A 428 -21.04 -6.94 3.02
C THR A 428 -20.52 -8.29 3.52
N ASN A 429 -21.19 -9.39 3.18
CA ASN A 429 -20.73 -10.74 3.51
C ASN A 429 -19.59 -11.26 2.60
N THR A 430 -19.43 -10.73 1.39
CA THR A 430 -18.34 -11.12 0.46
C THR A 430 -17.19 -10.11 0.37
N SER A 431 -17.30 -8.96 1.05
CA SER A 431 -16.34 -7.86 0.94
C SER A 431 -14.97 -8.20 1.53
N PHE A 432 -13.94 -7.79 0.79
CA PHE A 432 -12.52 -8.06 1.06
C PHE A 432 -12.05 -7.36 2.35
N LYS A 433 -11.55 -8.14 3.30
CA LYS A 433 -11.07 -7.67 4.62
C LYS A 433 -9.56 -7.49 4.67
N ILE A 434 -9.03 -6.84 3.65
CA ILE A 434 -7.59 -6.59 3.54
C ILE A 434 -7.30 -5.23 4.17
N ASP A 435 -6.46 -5.20 5.21
CA ASP A 435 -5.81 -3.97 5.65
C ASP A 435 -4.41 -3.90 5.05
N ASN A 436 -4.25 -2.99 4.09
CA ASN A 436 -3.00 -2.77 3.36
C ASN A 436 -1.83 -2.41 4.28
N LYS A 437 -2.11 -1.91 5.49
CA LYS A 437 -1.10 -1.59 6.49
C LYS A 437 -0.50 -2.80 7.18
N TYR A 438 -1.01 -4.01 6.96
CA TYR A 438 -0.51 -5.22 7.65
C TYR A 438 -0.36 -6.42 6.71
N ILE A 439 -0.63 -6.23 5.41
CA ILE A 439 -0.50 -7.28 4.40
C ILE A 439 0.84 -7.99 4.51
N ASP A 440 1.92 -7.22 4.70
CA ASP A 440 3.28 -7.76 4.75
C ASP A 440 3.68 -8.32 6.10
N ASP A 441 3.00 -7.88 7.15
CA ASP A 441 3.36 -8.24 8.52
C ASP A 441 2.82 -9.64 8.82
N ASN A 442 1.62 -9.95 8.33
CA ASN A 442 0.93 -11.22 8.60
C ASN A 442 1.76 -12.43 8.18
N GLN A 443 2.25 -12.51 6.94
CA GLN A 443 3.04 -13.67 6.50
C GLN A 443 4.40 -13.77 7.20
N ILE A 444 5.00 -12.63 7.60
CA ILE A 444 6.25 -12.65 8.37
C ILE A 444 5.98 -13.20 9.77
N LEU A 445 4.99 -12.66 10.46
CA LEU A 445 4.60 -13.09 11.80
C LEU A 445 4.24 -14.58 11.83
N VAL A 446 3.39 -15.03 10.90
CA VAL A 446 3.01 -16.44 10.80
C VAL A 446 4.21 -17.32 10.42
N SER A 447 5.14 -16.82 9.58
CA SER A 447 6.37 -17.55 9.29
C SER A 447 7.26 -17.73 10.52
N ILE A 448 7.45 -16.68 11.32
CA ILE A 448 8.25 -16.74 12.55
C ILE A 448 7.61 -17.73 13.55
N ILE A 449 6.30 -17.65 13.75
CA ILE A 449 5.57 -18.60 14.62
C ILE A 449 5.75 -20.03 14.12
N GLY A 450 5.58 -20.28 12.81
CA GLY A 450 5.77 -21.60 12.21
C GLY A 450 7.19 -22.14 12.35
N GLN A 451 8.19 -21.27 12.26
CA GLN A 451 9.60 -21.63 12.42
C GLN A 451 10.00 -21.92 13.87
N ILE A 452 9.46 -21.17 14.83
CA ILE A 452 9.70 -21.38 16.27
C ILE A 452 9.00 -22.65 16.76
N SER A 453 7.71 -22.81 16.42
CA SER A 453 6.90 -23.95 16.90
C SER A 453 7.17 -25.26 16.14
N GLY A 454 7.61 -25.15 14.89
CA GLY A 454 7.65 -26.27 13.94
C GLY A 454 6.29 -26.55 13.29
N SER A 455 5.32 -25.63 13.35
CA SER A 455 4.01 -25.80 12.70
C SER A 455 4.12 -25.76 11.17
N GLU A 456 3.79 -26.87 10.52
CA GLU A 456 3.70 -26.96 9.06
C GLU A 456 2.56 -26.09 8.49
N THR A 457 1.45 -25.98 9.22
CA THR A 457 0.28 -25.17 8.82
C THR A 457 0.63 -23.69 8.76
N CYS A 458 1.24 -23.13 9.83
CA CYS A 458 1.78 -21.77 9.82
C CYS A 458 2.73 -21.55 8.64
N ASN A 459 3.70 -22.44 8.45
CA ASN A 459 4.68 -22.33 7.36
C ASN A 459 4.03 -22.39 5.97
N TYR A 460 3.01 -23.23 5.79
CA TYR A 460 2.25 -23.32 4.54
C TYR A 460 1.53 -22.01 4.21
N PHE A 461 0.74 -21.46 5.14
CA PHE A 461 0.00 -20.21 4.92
C PHE A 461 0.93 -19.02 4.74
N ALA A 462 1.98 -18.91 5.56
CA ALA A 462 2.98 -17.86 5.41
C ALA A 462 3.64 -17.87 4.02
N LYS A 463 4.05 -19.04 3.53
CA LYS A 463 4.64 -19.18 2.18
C LYS A 463 3.64 -18.83 1.09
N ARG A 464 2.40 -19.29 1.21
CA ARG A 464 1.31 -19.05 0.25
C ARG A 464 0.97 -17.57 0.12
N TRP A 465 0.82 -16.87 1.24
CA TRP A 465 0.58 -15.42 1.25
C TRP A 465 1.79 -14.67 0.70
N LYS A 466 3.02 -15.03 1.09
CA LYS A 466 4.25 -14.42 0.58
C LYS A 466 4.37 -14.51 -0.95
N GLN A 467 4.13 -15.69 -1.52
CA GLN A 467 4.20 -15.89 -2.99
C GLN A 467 3.20 -15.02 -3.74
N SER A 468 2.02 -14.80 -3.16
CA SER A 468 1.01 -13.94 -3.75
C SER A 468 1.35 -12.46 -3.56
N ILE A 469 1.98 -12.09 -2.45
CA ILE A 469 2.48 -10.74 -2.15
C ILE A 469 3.55 -10.29 -3.14
N ASP A 470 4.41 -11.18 -3.63
CA ASP A 470 5.34 -10.88 -4.72
C ASP A 470 4.62 -10.46 -6.02
N LEU A 471 3.32 -10.76 -6.13
CA LEU A 471 2.42 -10.38 -7.23
C LEU A 471 1.50 -9.20 -6.84
N VAL A 472 1.42 -8.84 -5.55
CA VAL A 472 0.58 -7.76 -5.03
C VAL A 472 1.18 -6.40 -5.43
N PRO A 473 0.35 -5.42 -5.84
CA PRO A 473 0.87 -4.11 -6.15
C PRO A 473 1.58 -3.47 -4.95
N ALA A 474 2.80 -2.91 -5.12
CA ALA A 474 3.59 -2.31 -4.03
C ALA A 474 2.86 -1.30 -3.13
N ARG A 475 1.75 -0.70 -3.60
CA ARG A 475 0.87 0.15 -2.79
C ARG A 475 0.18 -0.55 -1.60
N TRP A 476 0.16 -1.87 -1.59
CA TRP A 476 -0.39 -2.68 -0.49
C TRP A 476 0.71 -3.25 0.42
N LEU A 477 1.98 -2.95 0.13
CA LEU A 477 3.12 -3.45 0.88
C LEU A 477 3.54 -2.40 1.92
N ASN A 478 3.86 -2.86 3.13
CA ASN A 478 4.50 -2.02 4.14
C ASN A 478 5.98 -1.79 3.82
N ARG A 479 6.55 -2.66 2.98
CA ARG A 479 7.90 -2.51 2.45
C ARG A 479 7.85 -1.94 1.05
N TYR A 480 8.40 -0.74 0.92
CA TYR A 480 8.99 -0.36 -0.35
C TYR A 480 10.14 -1.35 -0.61
N PRO A 481 10.21 -2.04 -1.76
CA PRO A 481 11.45 -2.70 -2.15
C PRO A 481 12.60 -1.70 -2.01
N PRO A 482 13.84 -2.14 -1.70
CA PRO A 482 14.97 -1.23 -1.58
C PRO A 482 14.98 -0.31 -2.81
N ALA A 483 14.87 0.99 -2.55
CA ALA A 483 14.48 1.93 -3.58
C ALA A 483 15.57 1.96 -4.66
N PHE A 484 15.26 1.39 -5.83
CA PHE A 484 16.15 1.39 -6.98
C PHE A 484 16.57 2.82 -7.37
N LEU A 485 15.64 3.75 -7.17
CA LEU A 485 15.84 5.19 -7.27
C LEU A 485 16.00 5.79 -5.87
N HIS A 486 16.95 6.70 -5.71
CA HIS A 486 17.06 7.53 -4.52
C HIS A 486 17.41 8.97 -4.90
N SER A 487 17.37 9.88 -3.93
CA SER A 487 17.64 11.31 -4.14
C SER A 487 16.74 11.92 -5.23
N GLU A 488 15.48 11.49 -5.31
CA GLU A 488 14.58 11.96 -6.36
C GLU A 488 14.19 13.43 -6.18
N SER A 489 14.07 14.14 -7.31
CA SER A 489 13.74 15.55 -7.28
C SER A 489 12.34 15.78 -6.68
N LEU A 490 12.27 16.65 -5.66
CA LEU A 490 11.01 17.01 -4.99
C LEU A 490 10.11 17.90 -5.86
N GLN A 491 10.67 18.44 -6.93
CA GLN A 491 10.00 19.22 -7.98
C GLN A 491 10.52 18.75 -9.35
N PRO A 492 9.81 19.03 -10.45
CA PRO A 492 10.34 18.77 -11.78
C PRO A 492 11.60 19.59 -12.05
N VAL A 493 12.59 18.97 -12.69
CA VAL A 493 13.77 19.69 -13.22
C VAL A 493 13.44 20.40 -14.54
N LEU A 494 12.36 19.98 -15.23
CA LEU A 494 11.79 20.70 -16.37
C LEU A 494 10.26 20.61 -16.32
N ASN A 495 9.60 21.73 -16.04
CA ASN A 495 8.14 21.85 -15.92
C ASN A 495 7.45 22.00 -17.29
N ILE A 496 6.12 21.98 -17.34
CA ILE A 496 5.36 22.48 -18.49
C ILE A 496 5.45 24.01 -18.58
N LEU A 497 5.17 24.57 -19.76
CA LEU A 497 5.07 26.03 -19.99
C LEU A 497 3.65 26.39 -20.43
N PRO A 498 2.80 26.95 -19.54
CA PRO A 498 1.42 27.28 -19.87
C PRO A 498 1.30 28.19 -21.11
N LYS A 499 0.26 27.96 -21.92
CA LYS A 499 -0.04 28.75 -23.14
C LYS A 499 1.07 28.73 -24.20
N THR A 500 1.80 27.62 -24.29
CA THR A 500 2.84 27.41 -25.30
C THR A 500 2.67 26.05 -25.98
N ASP A 501 3.58 25.74 -26.90
CA ASP A 501 3.73 24.41 -27.50
C ASP A 501 4.24 23.32 -26.54
N GLN A 502 4.40 23.66 -25.26
CA GLN A 502 4.85 22.81 -24.16
C GLN A 502 3.90 22.90 -22.96
N SER A 503 2.65 23.31 -23.18
CA SER A 503 1.66 23.58 -22.12
C SER A 503 1.06 22.33 -21.50
N ARG A 504 1.02 21.20 -22.22
CA ARG A 504 0.35 19.98 -21.76
C ARG A 504 1.35 18.90 -21.34
N HIS A 505 2.44 18.73 -22.09
CA HIS A 505 3.46 17.72 -21.79
C HIS A 505 4.86 18.21 -22.12
N VAL A 506 5.83 17.83 -21.29
CA VAL A 506 7.27 17.92 -21.51
C VAL A 506 7.84 16.54 -21.14
N GLU A 507 8.17 15.74 -22.17
CA GLU A 507 8.33 14.29 -22.04
C GLU A 507 9.51 13.65 -22.77
N TYR A 508 9.80 12.40 -22.37
CA TYR A 508 10.79 11.48 -22.93
C TYR A 508 12.17 12.12 -23.09
N PRO A 509 12.83 12.47 -21.97
CA PRO A 509 14.17 13.03 -22.02
C PRO A 509 15.16 12.03 -22.63
N SER A 510 16.09 12.54 -23.42
CA SER A 510 17.37 11.92 -23.71
C SER A 510 18.46 12.90 -23.32
N VAL A 511 19.25 12.52 -22.32
CA VAL A 511 20.29 13.36 -21.76
C VAL A 511 21.67 12.80 -22.10
N ILE A 512 22.55 13.67 -22.57
CA ILE A 512 23.94 13.37 -22.84
C ILE A 512 24.82 14.53 -22.37
N LYS A 513 26.06 14.22 -21.98
CA LYS A 513 27.06 15.24 -21.67
C LYS A 513 27.92 15.53 -22.91
N ILE A 514 27.95 16.79 -23.32
CA ILE A 514 28.75 17.31 -24.44
C ILE A 514 29.79 18.25 -23.84
N ARG A 515 31.05 17.81 -23.82
CA ARG A 515 32.13 18.49 -23.07
C ARG A 515 31.73 18.64 -21.59
N ASP A 516 31.69 19.86 -21.06
CA ASP A 516 31.36 20.13 -19.66
C ASP A 516 29.88 20.51 -19.43
N GLN A 517 29.02 20.38 -20.45
CA GLN A 517 27.62 20.78 -20.38
C GLN A 517 26.68 19.59 -20.65
N TYR A 518 25.57 19.52 -19.91
CA TYR A 518 24.50 18.57 -20.15
C TYR A 518 23.54 19.11 -21.21
N PHE A 519 23.14 18.23 -22.13
CA PHE A 519 22.12 18.48 -23.14
C PHE A 519 20.96 17.52 -22.91
N MET A 520 19.75 18.05 -22.87
CA MET A 520 18.51 17.31 -22.83
C MET A 520 17.75 17.56 -24.11
N TYR A 521 17.49 16.49 -24.85
CA TYR A 521 16.56 16.46 -25.94
C TYR A 521 15.28 15.83 -25.43
N TYR A 522 14.16 16.49 -25.64
CA TYR A 522 12.88 16.04 -25.13
C TYR A 522 11.81 16.33 -26.18
N CYS A 523 10.65 15.70 -26.06
CA CYS A 523 9.49 16.09 -26.84
C CYS A 523 8.45 16.78 -25.98
N ALA A 524 7.61 17.59 -26.60
CA ALA A 524 6.55 18.26 -25.89
C ALA A 524 5.30 18.37 -26.74
N TYR A 525 4.18 18.52 -26.05
CA TYR A 525 2.85 18.65 -26.59
C TYR A 525 2.18 19.85 -25.93
N GLY A 526 1.57 20.71 -26.74
CA GLY A 526 0.96 21.95 -26.28
C GLY A 526 -0.47 22.12 -26.78
N ASP A 527 -0.96 23.35 -26.65
CA ASP A 527 -2.35 23.70 -26.97
C ASP A 527 -2.69 23.57 -28.46
N ASP A 528 -1.67 23.46 -29.32
CA ASP A 528 -1.80 23.23 -30.75
C ASP A 528 -1.80 21.74 -31.14
N GLU A 529 -1.88 20.87 -30.14
CA GLU A 529 -2.15 19.43 -30.27
C GLU A 529 -1.14 18.67 -31.11
N ARG A 530 0.14 19.08 -31.03
CA ARG A 530 1.21 18.50 -31.84
C ARG A 530 2.47 18.20 -31.04
N TRP A 531 2.98 16.97 -31.21
CA TRP A 531 4.26 16.53 -30.65
C TRP A 531 5.44 17.11 -31.43
N ARG A 532 6.39 17.72 -30.73
CA ARG A 532 7.62 18.31 -31.31
C ARG A 532 8.84 18.01 -30.45
N LEU A 533 10.02 18.09 -31.06
CA LEU A 533 11.30 17.95 -30.37
C LEU A 533 11.86 19.31 -29.94
N PHE A 534 12.48 19.33 -28.77
CA PHE A 534 13.06 20.50 -28.14
C PHE A 534 14.44 20.19 -27.56
N THR A 535 15.17 21.23 -27.22
CA THR A 535 16.49 21.13 -26.59
C THR A 535 16.55 22.03 -25.36
N ALA A 536 17.19 21.53 -24.29
CA ALA A 536 17.58 22.29 -23.13
C ALA A 536 19.03 21.96 -22.73
N THR A 537 19.70 22.89 -22.07
CA THR A 537 21.09 22.75 -21.64
C THR A 537 21.24 23.05 -20.16
N SER A 538 22.18 22.40 -19.49
CA SER A 538 22.44 22.60 -18.07
C SER A 538 23.93 22.44 -17.76
N SER A 539 24.45 23.19 -16.78
CA SER A 539 25.81 23.01 -16.25
C SER A 539 25.90 21.98 -15.14
N ASP A 540 24.78 21.67 -14.47
CA ASP A 540 24.73 20.82 -13.26
C ASP A 540 23.77 19.62 -13.38
N GLY A 541 23.02 19.51 -14.48
CA GLY A 541 22.01 18.49 -14.70
C GLY A 541 20.72 18.68 -13.89
N LEU A 542 20.61 19.76 -13.12
CA LEU A 542 19.48 20.08 -12.26
C LEU A 542 18.72 21.30 -12.75
N ASN A 543 19.45 22.36 -13.12
CA ASN A 543 18.92 23.63 -13.58
C ASN A 543 19.04 23.72 -15.10
N TRP A 544 17.91 23.73 -15.79
CA TRP A 544 17.85 23.61 -17.25
C TRP A 544 17.45 24.93 -17.93
N THR A 545 18.22 25.34 -18.93
CA THR A 545 17.93 26.48 -19.82
C THR A 545 17.39 25.95 -21.14
N ARG A 546 16.18 26.36 -21.52
CA ARG A 546 15.57 25.94 -22.80
C ARG A 546 16.22 26.64 -23.98
N GLN A 547 16.57 25.88 -25.00
CA GLN A 547 17.08 26.37 -26.28
C GLN A 547 15.98 26.49 -27.35
N GLY A 548 14.80 25.93 -27.09
CA GLY A 548 13.62 25.98 -27.96
C GLY A 548 13.47 24.74 -28.84
N ARG A 549 12.63 24.87 -29.89
CA ARG A 549 12.36 23.79 -30.86
C ARG A 549 13.64 23.39 -31.58
N LEU A 550 13.79 22.10 -31.84
CA LEU A 550 14.84 21.59 -32.70
C LEU A 550 14.67 22.15 -34.12
N LYS A 551 15.64 22.93 -34.60
CA LYS A 551 15.63 23.55 -35.93
C LYS A 551 16.24 22.58 -36.95
N ALA A 552 15.86 22.73 -38.23
CA ALA A 552 16.40 21.99 -39.39
C ALA A 552 15.91 20.54 -39.62
N LEU A 553 14.66 20.23 -39.27
CA LEU A 553 13.95 19.07 -39.82
C LEU A 553 13.30 19.40 -41.18
N PRO A 554 13.19 18.42 -42.11
CA PRO A 554 12.58 18.65 -43.41
C PRO A 554 11.12 19.08 -43.30
N SER A 555 10.67 19.97 -44.20
CA SER A 555 9.31 20.51 -44.19
C SER A 555 8.22 19.44 -44.36
N TYR A 556 8.53 18.31 -45.00
CA TYR A 556 7.60 17.18 -45.16
C TYR A 556 7.40 16.37 -43.87
N LEU A 557 8.28 16.50 -42.87
CA LEU A 557 8.07 15.95 -41.53
C LEU A 557 7.27 16.96 -40.69
N ASN A 558 6.05 17.24 -41.14
CA ASN A 558 5.15 18.19 -40.48
C ASN A 558 4.15 17.53 -39.51
N GLY A 559 4.29 16.23 -39.24
CA GLY A 559 3.46 15.50 -38.28
C GLY A 559 3.97 15.52 -36.84
N ASN A 560 3.73 14.42 -36.12
CA ASN A 560 4.14 14.21 -34.74
C ASN A 560 5.60 13.76 -34.69
N LEU A 561 6.39 14.35 -33.79
CA LEU A 561 7.78 13.98 -33.55
C LEU A 561 7.99 13.74 -32.07
N ALA A 562 8.45 12.56 -31.69
CA ALA A 562 8.58 12.18 -30.29
C ALA A 562 9.75 11.23 -30.04
N PHE A 563 10.00 11.00 -28.74
CA PHE A 563 10.97 10.06 -28.23
C PHE A 563 12.40 10.25 -28.79
N PRO A 564 12.99 11.45 -28.64
CA PRO A 564 14.37 11.65 -29.06
C PRO A 564 15.29 10.74 -28.24
N TYR A 565 16.27 10.13 -28.90
CA TYR A 565 17.36 9.42 -28.25
C TYR A 565 18.68 9.79 -28.92
N VAL A 566 19.62 10.34 -28.14
CA VAL A 566 20.90 10.86 -28.63
C VAL A 566 22.07 10.03 -28.12
N VAL A 567 22.97 9.72 -29.05
CA VAL A 567 24.24 9.02 -28.78
C VAL A 567 25.41 9.75 -29.45
N ALA A 568 26.61 9.57 -28.92
CA ALA A 568 27.82 10.01 -29.60
C ALA A 568 28.06 9.17 -30.87
N ASP A 569 28.37 9.86 -31.98
CA ASP A 569 28.80 9.22 -33.22
C ASP A 569 30.27 8.82 -33.11
N ARG A 570 30.52 7.60 -32.64
CA ARG A 570 31.89 7.10 -32.45
C ARG A 570 32.63 6.81 -33.76
N LYS A 571 31.95 6.82 -34.91
CA LYS A 571 32.54 6.50 -36.21
C LYS A 571 33.01 7.75 -36.94
N LYS A 572 32.19 8.79 -36.99
CA LYS A 572 32.48 10.01 -37.75
C LYS A 572 32.63 11.26 -36.87
N GLY A 573 32.53 11.11 -35.54
CA GLY A 573 32.53 12.23 -34.59
C GLY A 573 31.21 13.00 -34.56
N GLY A 574 30.96 13.72 -33.47
CA GLY A 574 29.68 14.39 -33.23
C GLY A 574 28.65 13.44 -32.59
N TYR A 575 27.38 13.59 -33.00
CA TYR A 575 26.22 12.99 -32.35
C TYR A 575 25.17 12.53 -33.37
N LEU A 576 24.49 11.44 -33.05
CA LEU A 576 23.32 10.93 -33.76
C LEU A 576 22.09 11.04 -32.86
N MET A 577 20.98 11.50 -33.42
CA MET A 577 19.66 11.51 -32.77
C MET A 577 18.74 10.58 -33.55
N TYR A 578 17.99 9.75 -32.83
CA TYR A 578 16.89 8.95 -33.36
C TYR A 578 15.58 9.44 -32.76
N PHE A 579 14.50 9.40 -33.52
CA PHE A 579 13.19 9.84 -33.06
C PHE A 579 12.07 9.19 -33.87
N SER A 580 10.94 8.90 -33.23
CA SER A 580 9.75 8.41 -33.93
C SER A 580 9.06 9.59 -34.63
N ALA A 581 8.60 9.37 -35.86
CA ALA A 581 7.95 10.39 -36.67
C ALA A 581 6.65 9.88 -37.30
N SER A 582 5.71 10.80 -37.50
CA SER A 582 4.57 10.62 -38.39
C SER A 582 4.59 11.69 -39.50
N GLU A 583 4.07 11.33 -40.67
CA GLU A 583 4.05 12.23 -41.83
C GLU A 583 2.99 13.34 -41.72
N ARG A 584 1.97 13.16 -40.88
CA ARG A 584 0.86 14.10 -40.70
C ARG A 584 0.43 14.18 -39.24
N THR A 585 -0.01 15.36 -38.81
CA THR A 585 -0.56 15.58 -37.46
C THR A 585 -1.72 14.63 -37.19
N GLY A 586 -1.81 14.12 -35.96
CA GLY A 586 -2.89 13.21 -35.53
C GLY A 586 -2.78 11.78 -36.07
N LYS A 587 -1.75 11.45 -36.86
CA LYS A 587 -1.47 10.06 -37.28
C LYS A 587 -0.50 9.37 -36.33
N PRO A 588 -0.64 8.04 -36.13
CA PRO A 588 0.34 7.24 -35.41
C PRO A 588 1.75 7.38 -36.01
N TYR A 589 2.76 7.16 -35.17
CA TYR A 589 4.15 7.06 -35.63
C TYR A 589 4.28 5.86 -36.57
N ASN A 590 4.96 6.05 -37.69
CA ASN A 590 5.10 5.01 -38.73
C ASN A 590 6.54 4.83 -39.21
N LYS A 591 7.50 5.51 -38.58
CA LYS A 591 8.93 5.38 -38.85
C LYS A 591 9.76 5.89 -37.68
N ILE A 592 10.98 5.39 -37.58
CA ILE A 592 12.05 5.98 -36.77
C ILE A 592 13.02 6.66 -37.74
N CYS A 593 13.21 7.95 -37.55
CA CYS A 593 14.14 8.77 -38.32
C CYS A 593 15.44 8.99 -37.56
N TRP A 594 16.48 9.45 -38.26
CA TRP A 594 17.73 9.88 -37.64
C TRP A 594 18.20 11.25 -38.15
N ALA A 595 18.97 11.93 -37.31
CA ALA A 595 19.63 13.20 -37.60
C ALA A 595 21.05 13.21 -37.01
N ARG A 596 21.91 14.08 -37.53
CA ARG A 596 23.31 14.20 -37.10
C ARG A 596 23.68 15.62 -36.72
N SER A 597 24.53 15.77 -35.72
CA SER A 597 25.05 17.06 -35.26
C SER A 597 26.53 16.96 -34.91
N SER A 598 27.30 18.03 -35.16
CA SER A 598 28.70 18.13 -34.71
C SER A 598 28.84 18.77 -33.33
N ASP A 599 27.84 19.54 -32.89
CA ASP A 599 27.90 20.38 -31.68
C ASP A 599 26.76 20.09 -30.67
N GLY A 600 25.79 19.26 -31.05
CA GLY A 600 24.60 18.95 -30.25
C GLY A 600 23.46 19.97 -30.35
N LEU A 601 23.67 21.13 -30.99
CA LEU A 601 22.65 22.17 -31.17
C LEU A 601 22.09 22.18 -32.58
N ASN A 602 22.98 22.08 -33.57
CA ASN A 602 22.64 22.18 -34.98
C ASN A 602 22.50 20.78 -35.57
N TRP A 603 21.27 20.40 -35.91
CA TRP A 603 20.94 19.06 -36.39
C TRP A 603 20.67 19.07 -37.89
N LYS A 604 21.23 18.10 -38.61
CA LYS A 604 20.94 17.84 -40.02
C LYS A 604 20.20 16.51 -40.14
N TYR A 605 19.01 16.53 -40.71
CA TYR A 605 18.26 15.32 -40.99
C TYR A 605 19.04 14.34 -41.86
N GLY A 606 19.07 13.08 -41.45
CA GLY A 606 19.86 12.02 -42.07
C GLY A 606 19.03 11.02 -42.87
N GLY A 607 17.77 10.80 -42.52
CA GLY A 607 16.89 9.86 -43.22
C GLY A 607 16.03 9.02 -42.29
N VAL A 608 15.51 7.92 -42.83
CA VAL A 608 14.74 6.90 -42.11
C VAL A 608 15.71 5.81 -41.66
N ALA A 609 15.69 5.48 -40.36
CA ALA A 609 16.46 4.38 -39.77
C ALA A 609 15.64 3.08 -39.79
N VAL A 610 14.35 3.16 -39.44
CA VAL A 610 13.39 2.05 -39.45
C VAL A 610 12.10 2.53 -40.08
N ASN A 611 11.57 1.78 -41.05
CA ASN A 611 10.34 2.11 -41.77
C ASN A 611 9.14 1.30 -41.25
N ASP A 612 8.93 1.35 -39.92
CA ASP A 612 7.82 0.71 -39.21
C ASP A 612 7.40 1.60 -38.01
N SER A 613 6.24 1.29 -37.43
CA SER A 613 5.53 1.93 -36.30
C SER A 613 6.25 1.91 -34.94
N GLY A 614 7.59 1.82 -34.94
CA GLY A 614 8.40 1.73 -33.72
C GLY A 614 8.33 2.97 -32.82
N LEU A 615 8.13 2.72 -31.52
CA LEU A 615 8.10 3.73 -30.46
C LEU A 615 9.39 3.70 -29.63
N LYS A 616 9.81 4.89 -29.21
CA LYS A 616 10.96 5.16 -28.32
C LYS A 616 12.21 4.34 -28.63
N PRO A 617 12.96 4.69 -29.70
CA PRO A 617 14.22 4.03 -30.00
C PRO A 617 15.21 4.21 -28.85
N LEU A 618 15.74 3.10 -28.34
CA LEU A 618 16.90 3.04 -27.47
C LEU A 618 18.09 2.60 -28.32
N VAL A 619 19.10 3.45 -28.50
CA VAL A 619 20.30 3.11 -29.26
C VAL A 619 21.51 3.03 -28.34
N LEU A 620 22.23 1.91 -28.35
CA LEU A 620 23.40 1.71 -27.51
C LEU A 620 24.63 1.37 -28.37
N PHE A 621 25.82 1.76 -27.87
CA PHE A 621 27.07 1.31 -28.46
C PHE A 621 27.48 -0.02 -27.83
N LYS A 622 27.71 -1.02 -28.68
CA LYS A 622 28.08 -2.36 -28.24
C LYS A 622 29.52 -2.36 -27.70
N PRO A 623 29.84 -3.10 -26.63
CA PRO A 623 31.22 -3.22 -26.11
C PRO A 623 32.24 -3.67 -27.17
N ARG A 624 31.81 -4.51 -28.12
CA ARG A 624 32.64 -5.04 -29.22
C ARG A 624 32.60 -4.21 -30.51
N GLY A 625 32.00 -3.01 -30.47
CA GLY A 625 31.87 -2.12 -31.62
C GLY A 625 30.55 -2.30 -32.39
N GLY A 626 30.16 -1.21 -33.07
CA GLY A 626 28.85 -1.08 -33.70
C GLY A 626 27.78 -0.59 -32.72
N TYR A 627 26.57 -0.47 -33.24
CA TYR A 627 25.38 0.01 -32.56
C TYR A 627 24.32 -1.10 -32.51
N GLU A 628 23.45 -0.99 -31.52
CA GLU A 628 22.23 -1.76 -31.43
C GLU A 628 21.05 -0.84 -31.10
N MET A 629 19.87 -1.17 -31.62
CA MET A 629 18.64 -0.43 -31.36
C MET A 629 17.60 -1.39 -30.80
N PHE A 630 16.89 -0.91 -29.78
CA PHE A 630 15.67 -1.50 -29.25
C PHE A 630 14.51 -0.53 -29.44
N PHE A 631 13.35 -1.02 -29.84
CA PHE A 631 12.14 -0.21 -29.90
C PHE A 631 10.90 -1.08 -29.67
N VAL A 632 9.80 -0.45 -29.27
CA VAL A 632 8.54 -1.16 -29.00
C VAL A 632 7.60 -1.00 -30.19
N LYS A 633 7.02 -2.10 -30.65
CA LYS A 633 5.91 -2.11 -31.62
C LYS A 633 4.61 -2.45 -30.91
N SER A 634 3.52 -1.78 -31.30
CA SER A 634 2.18 -2.06 -30.79
C SER A 634 1.20 -2.21 -31.95
N GLU A 635 0.62 -3.41 -32.09
CA GLU A 635 -0.33 -3.72 -33.16
C GLU A 635 -1.39 -4.71 -32.67
N ASN A 636 -2.68 -4.42 -32.88
CA ASN A 636 -3.80 -5.31 -32.55
C ASN A 636 -3.81 -5.87 -31.10
N GLY A 637 -3.34 -5.07 -30.13
CA GLY A 637 -3.25 -5.51 -28.73
C GLY A 637 -2.06 -6.44 -28.44
N LYS A 638 -1.08 -6.50 -29.33
CA LYS A 638 0.22 -7.15 -29.15
C LYS A 638 1.29 -6.10 -28.97
N PHE A 639 2.18 -6.31 -28.00
CA PHE A 639 3.38 -5.48 -27.82
C PHE A 639 4.63 -6.32 -28.00
N GLU A 640 5.54 -5.84 -28.85
CA GLU A 640 6.78 -6.54 -29.19
C GLU A 640 7.98 -5.63 -28.91
N LEU A 641 8.99 -6.19 -28.24
CA LEU A 641 10.31 -5.56 -28.17
C LEU A 641 11.10 -6.02 -29.39
N ILE A 642 11.43 -5.07 -30.25
CA ILE A 642 12.21 -5.28 -31.47
C ILE A 642 13.67 -4.92 -31.22
N TYR A 643 14.56 -5.68 -31.85
CA TYR A 643 16.01 -5.54 -31.78
C TYR A 643 16.62 -5.55 -33.18
N THR A 644 17.56 -4.63 -33.45
CA THR A 644 18.37 -4.60 -34.67
C THR A 644 19.78 -4.07 -34.38
N THR A 645 20.74 -4.34 -35.27
CA THR A 645 22.13 -3.90 -35.17
C THR A 645 22.55 -3.03 -36.34
N SER A 646 23.60 -2.24 -36.14
CA SER A 646 24.19 -1.44 -37.20
C SER A 646 25.71 -1.29 -37.00
N PRO A 647 26.54 -1.43 -38.05
CA PRO A 647 27.98 -1.18 -37.95
C PRO A 647 28.32 0.32 -37.79
N ASP A 648 27.46 1.22 -38.27
CA ASP A 648 27.74 2.66 -38.37
C ASP A 648 26.67 3.58 -37.73
N GLY A 649 25.56 3.00 -37.25
CA GLY A 649 24.43 3.71 -36.65
C GLY A 649 23.45 4.29 -37.68
N ILE A 650 23.71 4.09 -38.98
CA ILE A 650 22.92 4.67 -40.06
C ILE A 650 22.24 3.57 -40.87
N HIS A 651 22.97 2.51 -41.20
CA HIS A 651 22.46 1.37 -41.96
C HIS A 651 22.17 0.22 -40.99
N TRP A 652 20.89 -0.12 -40.84
CA TRP A 652 20.41 -1.10 -39.87
C TRP A 652 20.15 -2.46 -40.52
N ASP A 653 20.49 -3.51 -39.80
CA ASP A 653 20.23 -4.91 -40.18
C ASP A 653 18.74 -5.27 -40.00
N ASN A 654 18.38 -6.50 -40.37
CA ASN A 654 17.02 -7.01 -40.20
C ASN A 654 16.58 -7.03 -38.73
N GLU A 655 15.32 -6.66 -38.51
CA GLU A 655 14.67 -6.61 -37.21
C GLU A 655 14.37 -8.01 -36.66
N THR A 656 14.52 -8.18 -35.35
CA THR A 656 14.19 -9.41 -34.62
C THR A 656 13.29 -9.11 -33.44
N VAL A 657 12.18 -9.83 -33.30
CA VAL A 657 11.36 -9.80 -32.08
C VAL A 657 12.08 -10.59 -31.00
N ILE A 658 12.40 -9.94 -29.87
CA ILE A 658 13.13 -10.59 -28.76
C ILE A 658 12.25 -10.83 -27.54
N LEU A 659 11.15 -10.08 -27.36
CA LEU A 659 10.13 -10.33 -26.35
C LEU A 659 8.74 -9.96 -26.89
N GLU A 660 7.73 -10.70 -26.45
CA GLU A 660 6.33 -10.54 -26.87
C GLU A 660 5.38 -10.56 -25.67
N PHE A 661 4.38 -9.67 -25.67
CA PHE A 661 3.39 -9.53 -24.58
C PHE A 661 1.97 -9.28 -25.13
N LEU A 662 0.96 -9.86 -24.47
CA LEU A 662 -0.45 -9.72 -24.85
C LEU A 662 -1.18 -8.67 -23.98
N SER A 663 -1.91 -7.76 -24.62
CA SER A 663 -2.53 -6.57 -23.99
C SER A 663 -3.53 -6.86 -22.88
N LYS A 664 -4.16 -8.04 -22.84
CA LYS A 664 -5.17 -8.38 -21.83
C LYS A 664 -4.59 -8.52 -20.41
N GLN A 665 -3.27 -8.67 -20.28
CA GLN A 665 -2.60 -8.87 -18.99
C GLN A 665 -1.60 -7.75 -18.64
N ARG A 666 -0.90 -7.19 -19.63
CA ARG A 666 0.11 -6.13 -19.44
C ARG A 666 0.37 -5.41 -20.76
N GLY A 667 0.36 -4.08 -20.77
CA GLY A 667 0.86 -3.29 -21.90
C GLY A 667 2.36 -3.01 -21.76
N MET A 668 3.11 -2.93 -22.85
CA MET A 668 4.46 -2.35 -22.84
C MET A 668 4.47 -1.09 -23.67
N TYR A 669 4.89 0.02 -23.09
CA TYR A 669 4.83 1.29 -23.81
C TYR A 669 6.20 1.77 -24.26
N THR A 670 7.21 1.63 -23.40
CA THR A 670 8.54 2.17 -23.70
C THR A 670 9.70 1.29 -23.24
N VAL A 671 10.87 1.49 -23.86
CA VAL A 671 12.14 0.82 -23.52
C VAL A 671 13.20 1.83 -23.10
N SER A 672 14.06 1.43 -22.16
CA SER A 672 15.23 2.17 -21.70
C SER A 672 16.34 1.18 -21.38
N GLY A 673 17.60 1.60 -21.34
CA GLY A 673 18.67 0.64 -21.06
C GLY A 673 20.06 1.25 -21.05
N MET A 674 21.01 0.44 -20.61
CA MET A 674 22.43 0.79 -20.55
C MET A 674 23.30 -0.47 -20.47
N TYR A 675 24.60 -0.31 -20.71
CA TYR A 675 25.59 -1.29 -20.31
C TYR A 675 26.12 -0.99 -18.90
N PHE A 676 26.22 -2.03 -18.07
CA PHE A 676 26.82 -1.98 -16.74
C PHE A 676 27.70 -3.21 -16.52
N GLU A 677 28.98 -3.03 -16.19
CA GLU A 677 29.98 -4.11 -16.03
C GLU A 677 29.95 -5.17 -17.17
N ASP A 678 29.91 -4.70 -18.41
CA ASP A 678 29.83 -5.50 -19.65
C ASP A 678 28.55 -6.33 -19.83
N ARG A 679 27.51 -6.07 -19.02
CA ARG A 679 26.16 -6.63 -19.21
C ARG A 679 25.22 -5.59 -19.79
N LEU A 680 24.38 -6.04 -20.72
CA LEU A 680 23.26 -5.27 -21.20
C LEU A 680 22.13 -5.32 -20.17
N MET A 681 21.65 -4.15 -19.75
CA MET A 681 20.49 -3.99 -18.89
C MET A 681 19.39 -3.29 -19.68
N ILE A 682 18.27 -3.98 -19.87
CA ILE A 682 17.07 -3.45 -20.54
C ILE A 682 15.96 -3.27 -19.51
N PHE A 683 15.45 -2.05 -19.44
CA PHE A 683 14.34 -1.66 -18.60
C PHE A 683 13.10 -1.44 -19.48
N LEU A 684 12.07 -2.25 -19.26
CA LEU A 684 10.82 -2.20 -20.00
C LEU A 684 9.74 -1.60 -19.14
N GLU A 685 9.14 -0.53 -19.65
CA GLU A 685 7.99 0.09 -19.03
C GLU A 685 6.75 -0.75 -19.34
N SER A 686 6.09 -1.20 -18.28
CA SER A 686 4.91 -2.02 -18.37
C SER A 686 3.74 -1.43 -17.59
N THR A 687 2.58 -1.39 -18.24
CA THR A 687 1.32 -0.99 -17.61
C THR A 687 0.53 -2.23 -17.19
N THR A 688 0.26 -2.36 -15.90
CA THR A 688 -0.60 -3.44 -15.37
C THR A 688 -2.08 -3.19 -15.72
N PRO A 689 -2.98 -4.18 -15.58
CA PRO A 689 -4.42 -4.00 -15.86
C PRO A 689 -5.05 -2.88 -15.02
N CYS A 690 -4.51 -2.59 -13.83
CA CYS A 690 -4.95 -1.50 -12.97
C CYS A 690 -4.30 -0.14 -13.32
N ARG A 691 -3.79 0.01 -14.54
CA ARG A 691 -3.15 1.23 -15.09
C ARG A 691 -1.98 1.75 -14.24
N ARG A 692 -1.22 0.86 -13.61
CA ARG A 692 0.02 1.20 -12.88
C ARG A 692 1.22 1.01 -13.80
N HIS A 693 2.14 1.96 -13.79
CA HIS A 693 3.41 1.89 -14.54
C HIS A 693 4.48 1.22 -13.67
N ASP A 694 5.02 0.11 -14.16
CA ASP A 694 6.11 -0.65 -13.57
C ASP A 694 7.32 -0.64 -14.52
N MET A 695 8.53 -0.72 -13.99
CA MET A 695 9.72 -1.02 -14.79
C MET A 695 10.20 -2.45 -14.51
N LEU A 696 10.24 -3.24 -15.57
CA LEU A 696 10.83 -4.58 -15.58
C LEU A 696 12.27 -4.48 -16.03
N LEU A 697 13.18 -5.16 -15.34
CA LEU A 697 14.59 -5.27 -15.69
C LEU A 697 14.89 -6.65 -16.27
N TYR A 698 15.54 -6.63 -17.43
CA TYR A 698 16.14 -7.76 -18.09
C TYR A 698 17.65 -7.55 -18.17
N VAL A 699 18.43 -8.58 -17.87
CA VAL A 699 19.89 -8.55 -17.90
C VAL A 699 20.39 -9.66 -18.83
N GLY A 700 21.40 -9.35 -19.63
CA GLY A 700 21.96 -10.27 -20.61
C GLY A 700 23.36 -9.90 -21.08
N LYS A 701 23.95 -10.76 -21.89
CA LYS A 701 25.23 -10.46 -22.57
C LYS A 701 25.06 -9.49 -23.74
N ASP A 702 23.94 -9.62 -24.44
CA ASP A 702 23.54 -8.81 -25.59
C ASP A 702 22.01 -8.89 -25.76
N GLY A 703 21.46 -8.24 -26.80
CA GLY A 703 20.03 -8.22 -27.07
C GLY A 703 19.38 -9.58 -27.33
N LYS A 704 20.15 -10.66 -27.53
CA LYS A 704 19.64 -12.02 -27.78
C LYS A 704 19.64 -12.91 -26.54
N ASP A 705 20.30 -12.51 -25.45
CA ASP A 705 20.46 -13.27 -24.20
C ASP A 705 19.84 -12.52 -22.99
N LEU A 706 18.68 -11.90 -23.18
CA LEU A 706 18.00 -11.15 -22.12
C LEU A 706 17.15 -12.06 -21.24
N LYS A 707 17.36 -11.99 -19.93
CA LYS A 707 16.56 -12.72 -18.93
C LYS A 707 16.00 -11.77 -17.87
N PRO A 708 14.75 -11.95 -17.43
CA PRO A 708 14.18 -11.12 -16.37
C PRO A 708 14.92 -11.39 -15.05
N VAL A 709 15.16 -10.34 -14.27
CA VAL A 709 15.62 -10.49 -12.87
C VAL A 709 14.49 -11.01 -11.98
N LYS A 710 14.83 -11.69 -10.88
CA LYS A 710 13.86 -12.31 -9.96
C LYS A 710 13.01 -11.27 -9.23
N GLU A 711 13.58 -10.12 -8.93
CA GLU A 711 12.97 -9.01 -8.18
C GLU A 711 12.14 -8.07 -9.05
N ASN A 712 11.73 -8.51 -10.24
CA ASN A 712 10.84 -7.72 -11.06
C ASN A 712 9.46 -7.57 -10.39
N PRO A 713 8.85 -6.37 -10.43
CA PRO A 713 9.34 -5.11 -11.02
C PRO A 713 10.38 -4.39 -10.13
N VAL A 714 11.42 -3.84 -10.75
CA VAL A 714 12.51 -3.14 -10.03
C VAL A 714 12.20 -1.66 -9.73
N ILE A 715 11.25 -1.06 -10.44
CA ILE A 715 10.68 0.26 -10.11
C ILE A 715 9.17 0.15 -10.20
N VAL A 716 8.47 0.69 -9.20
CA VAL A 716 7.02 0.76 -9.16
C VAL A 716 6.58 2.22 -9.04
N GLY A 717 5.65 2.65 -9.88
CA GLY A 717 5.05 3.98 -9.75
C GLY A 717 4.44 4.16 -8.36
N ARG A 718 4.72 5.29 -7.70
CA ARG A 718 4.31 5.58 -6.32
C ARG A 718 3.02 6.39 -6.30
N ASP A 719 1.97 5.85 -6.92
CA ASP A 719 0.66 6.51 -7.11
C ASP A 719 -0.10 6.76 -5.79
N TRP A 720 0.46 6.32 -4.66
CA TRP A 720 -0.06 6.48 -3.31
C TRP A 720 0.66 7.56 -2.48
N GLU A 721 1.79 8.09 -2.95
CA GLU A 721 2.41 9.25 -2.31
C GLU A 721 1.73 10.53 -2.81
N ASN A 722 1.73 11.61 -2.04
CA ASN A 722 1.28 12.92 -2.54
C ASN A 722 2.50 13.65 -3.12
N ARG A 723 2.91 13.31 -4.34
CA ARG A 723 4.03 13.92 -5.06
C ARG A 723 3.61 14.40 -6.44
N TRP A 724 4.43 15.28 -7.02
CA TRP A 724 4.23 15.76 -8.39
C TRP A 724 4.46 14.65 -9.43
N ASP A 725 5.23 13.61 -9.08
CA ASP A 725 5.66 12.50 -9.95
C ASP A 725 5.10 11.15 -9.50
N ASN A 726 3.81 11.12 -9.16
CA ASN A 726 3.11 9.93 -8.69
C ASN A 726 3.13 8.78 -9.72
N ILE A 727 2.97 9.10 -11.01
CA ILE A 727 3.26 8.16 -12.10
C ILE A 727 4.63 8.50 -12.66
N ARG A 728 5.52 7.50 -12.76
CA ARG A 728 6.86 7.64 -13.35
C ARG A 728 7.07 6.75 -14.56
N TYR A 729 7.54 7.33 -15.68
CA TYR A 729 7.68 6.64 -16.97
C TYR A 729 8.79 7.27 -17.82
N GLY A 730 9.03 6.75 -19.02
CA GLY A 730 9.87 7.47 -20.01
C GLY A 730 11.34 7.63 -19.62
N TYR A 731 11.89 6.70 -18.84
CA TYR A 731 13.24 6.80 -18.27
C TYR A 731 14.36 6.94 -19.32
N ASN A 732 15.42 7.66 -18.93
CA ASN A 732 16.70 7.74 -19.64
C ASN A 732 17.85 7.70 -18.63
N PHE A 733 18.73 6.71 -18.80
CA PHE A 733 19.85 6.44 -17.90
C PHE A 733 21.13 7.08 -18.40
N VAL A 734 21.84 7.76 -17.50
CA VAL A 734 23.07 8.49 -17.79
C VAL A 734 24.12 8.14 -16.75
N LYS A 735 25.33 7.83 -17.20
CA LYS A 735 26.50 7.73 -16.33
C LYS A 735 27.09 9.12 -16.13
N ASP A 736 27.25 9.53 -14.87
CA ASP A 736 27.75 10.85 -14.48
C ASP A 736 28.87 10.71 -13.46
N GLY A 737 30.11 10.69 -13.95
CA GLY A 737 31.28 10.29 -13.15
C GLY A 737 31.13 8.86 -12.62
N ASP A 738 31.21 8.70 -11.29
CA ASP A 738 31.00 7.43 -10.59
C ASP A 738 29.53 7.14 -10.27
N LYS A 739 28.64 8.10 -10.54
CA LYS A 739 27.20 7.96 -10.30
C LYS A 739 26.48 7.49 -11.54
N TYR A 740 25.32 6.86 -11.31
CA TYR A 740 24.35 6.58 -12.34
C TYR A 740 23.08 7.35 -12.01
N VAL A 741 22.60 8.14 -12.96
CA VAL A 741 21.44 9.01 -12.81
C VAL A 741 20.41 8.67 -13.86
N THR A 742 19.15 8.93 -13.55
CA THR A 742 18.07 8.82 -14.52
C THR A 742 17.27 10.10 -14.58
N TYR A 743 16.89 10.47 -15.79
CA TYR A 743 15.81 11.42 -16.04
C TYR A 743 14.56 10.64 -16.40
N TYR A 744 13.40 11.08 -15.93
CA TYR A 744 12.15 10.36 -16.09
C TYR A 744 10.98 11.34 -16.16
N ASN A 745 9.85 10.87 -16.64
CA ASN A 745 8.61 11.62 -16.65
C ASN A 745 7.78 11.40 -15.41
N GLY A 746 7.17 12.48 -14.91
CA GLY A 746 6.28 12.48 -13.75
C GLY A 746 4.95 13.16 -14.05
N ILE A 747 3.85 12.59 -13.56
CA ILE A 747 2.50 13.20 -13.53
C ILE A 747 1.94 13.12 -12.08
N PRO A 748 1.26 14.18 -11.59
CA PRO A 748 0.84 14.30 -10.19
C PRO A 748 -0.33 13.40 -9.78
N LYS A 749 -1.20 12.95 -10.69
CA LYS A 749 -2.34 12.08 -10.35
C LYS A 749 -2.54 10.95 -11.34
N LYS A 750 -3.06 9.84 -10.81
CA LYS A 750 -3.41 8.67 -11.61
C LYS A 750 -4.65 8.94 -12.47
N GLY A 751 -4.52 8.73 -13.77
CA GLY A 751 -5.60 8.96 -14.73
C GLY A 751 -5.62 10.35 -15.36
N ASP A 752 -4.71 11.25 -14.94
CA ASP A 752 -4.50 12.50 -15.67
C ASP A 752 -3.83 12.17 -17.02
N GLU A 753 -4.52 12.49 -18.11
CA GLU A 753 -4.00 12.32 -19.48
C GLU A 753 -3.04 13.46 -19.89
N SER A 754 -2.77 14.41 -19.00
CA SER A 754 -1.94 15.59 -19.25
C SER A 754 -1.11 16.00 -18.03
N GLY A 755 -0.09 16.83 -18.24
CA GLY A 755 0.76 17.36 -17.17
C GLY A 755 2.10 16.64 -17.01
N GLY A 756 2.54 15.87 -18.01
CA GLY A 756 3.84 15.21 -18.01
C GLY A 756 4.99 16.20 -17.90
N GLN A 757 5.86 15.99 -16.91
CA GLN A 757 7.01 16.85 -16.62
C GLN A 757 8.25 15.98 -16.41
N ILE A 758 9.46 16.56 -16.38
CA ILE A 758 10.71 15.80 -16.26
C ILE A 758 11.29 15.95 -14.86
N GLY A 759 11.63 14.82 -14.25
CA GLY A 759 12.30 14.70 -12.96
C GLY A 759 13.67 14.04 -13.11
N ARG A 760 14.39 13.94 -11.99
CA ARG A 760 15.71 13.31 -11.91
C ARG A 760 15.81 12.45 -10.65
N ALA A 761 16.50 11.32 -10.74
CA ALA A 761 16.88 10.49 -9.61
C ALA A 761 18.31 9.96 -9.78
N GLU A 762 18.91 9.53 -8.68
CA GLU A 762 20.12 8.70 -8.67
C GLU A 762 19.73 7.21 -8.55
N ILE A 763 20.56 6.33 -9.11
CA ILE A 763 20.35 4.88 -9.09
C ILE A 763 21.26 4.24 -8.03
N ASP A 764 20.72 3.31 -7.25
CA ASP A 764 21.54 2.56 -6.30
C ASP A 764 22.46 1.56 -7.03
N VAL A 765 23.74 1.91 -7.12
CA VAL A 765 24.78 1.11 -7.77
C VAL A 765 24.94 -0.26 -7.11
N ARG A 766 24.64 -0.42 -5.81
CA ARG A 766 24.71 -1.73 -5.13
C ARG A 766 23.67 -2.70 -5.70
N LEU A 767 22.49 -2.20 -6.04
CA LEU A 767 21.45 -3.01 -6.68
C LEU A 767 21.82 -3.36 -8.12
N LEU A 768 22.41 -2.43 -8.89
CA LEU A 768 22.94 -2.75 -10.24
C LEU A 768 23.95 -3.89 -10.20
N LYS A 769 24.91 -3.83 -9.26
CA LYS A 769 25.91 -4.88 -9.04
C LYS A 769 25.26 -6.22 -8.66
N LYS A 770 24.29 -6.18 -7.74
CA LYS A 770 23.51 -7.36 -7.34
C LYS A 770 22.87 -8.03 -8.56
N TYR A 771 22.11 -7.28 -9.36
CA TYR A 771 21.41 -7.84 -10.52
C TYR A 771 22.34 -8.39 -11.59
N VAL A 772 23.48 -7.73 -11.83
CA VAL A 772 24.50 -8.27 -12.74
C VAL A 772 25.13 -9.55 -12.18
N SER A 773 25.37 -9.63 -10.87
CA SER A 773 25.92 -10.83 -10.24
C SER A 773 24.96 -12.02 -10.30
N GLU A 774 23.65 -11.79 -10.15
CA GLU A 774 22.62 -12.83 -10.22
C GLU A 774 22.37 -13.33 -11.64
N ALA A 775 22.70 -12.51 -12.64
CA ALA A 775 22.63 -12.86 -14.05
C ALA A 775 23.94 -13.47 -14.60
N LYS A 776 25.01 -13.52 -13.80
CA LYS A 776 26.25 -14.27 -14.13
C LYS A 776 26.09 -15.72 -13.73
#